data_AF-B6Q351-F1
#
_entry.id   AF-B6Q351-F1
#
_cell.length_a   1.000
_cell.length_b   1.000
_cell.length_c   1.000
_cell.angle_alpha   90.00
_cell.angle_beta   90.00
_cell.angle_gamma   90.00
#
_symmetry.space_group_name_H-M   'P 1'
#
loop_
_entity.id
_entity.type
_entity.pdbx_description
1 polymer ?
#
loop_
_entity_poly.entity_id
_entity_poly.type
_entity_poly.pdbx_seq_one_letter_code
_entity_poly.pdbx_strand_id
1 'polypeptide(L)'
;MAAHNPVIPVNRSGYEAIMAVQLAHVKTPAERIFAKQKALSWPPWKEARMGIDSERGNEGMRSRTMQVLSQMIEAGYALSSWDDVAAILAGWDMDGTPTIQTRSLARPQKSLGPGTKESKVVSTIWASRIHATRTLREAWACFLSYEARYAVPSEPVYHAMAKKLIYRMEESDDINTKNGPLPGDGFEVYPEPSSARDLTYVPTEPPTLEELLERMISQGVLPGVDFVALLVRFSPDFSTGLRYMAAFLSPKQTKAVSTLYVGDLEGDSLATLKAMKFSLFDSIIAFFCAKSQFPCPGHRFRKSDLFPILMQRPSQLVVDTSTFFSDEDVLRKGNGNGHPQALSHAVELLLARKPRRVTAWLPLLKALASPRGPNDERLVKAHVHWYFAWYETSEVMHWMQELALEPGMEGFIVLCQIFSQAVGVGVQSIAAAEESLYLAQRMKRQNDKLHVTIATDFESFVFQGVRVLKSYFDRLVLPIHPTFIGNQCSSDDIGEPSSPELPESNVPDMVQVPTPAALHAFVRALGTAEDYDGILNLLEWMSRYASEIAEAADQKRGGRKMLRRTLTAVRVYLEDLNELKLSVPVSGKAPHDYYYHAGEKEDDITETRPIFADGRVEEAYEIIESTAIWGSWPSDDEVRAYVARYLHPDI
;
A
#
# COMPACT_ATOMS: atom_id res chain seq x y z
N MET A 1 19.74 -25.12 -14.96
CA MET A 1 19.01 -26.40 -14.86
C MET A 1 19.68 -27.53 -15.65
N ALA A 2 20.24 -27.28 -16.84
CA ALA A 2 21.03 -28.29 -17.59
C ALA A 2 22.36 -28.73 -16.91
N ALA A 3 22.80 -28.01 -15.87
CA ALA A 3 24.04 -28.29 -15.15
C ALA A 3 23.89 -29.28 -13.97
N HIS A 4 22.65 -29.70 -13.62
CA HIS A 4 22.43 -30.71 -12.58
C HIS A 4 22.41 -32.12 -13.19
N ASN A 5 22.89 -33.11 -12.43
CA ASN A 5 22.91 -34.51 -12.84
C ASN A 5 22.13 -35.37 -11.82
N PRO A 6 20.99 -36.00 -12.20
CA PRO A 6 20.38 -35.99 -13.53
C PRO A 6 19.81 -34.63 -13.91
N VAL A 7 19.78 -34.35 -15.21
CA VAL A 7 19.13 -33.15 -15.75
C VAL A 7 17.65 -33.20 -15.37
N ILE A 8 17.17 -32.18 -14.67
CA ILE A 8 15.76 -32.08 -14.30
C ILE A 8 15.02 -31.46 -15.49
N PRO A 9 14.20 -32.22 -16.25
CA PRO A 9 13.45 -31.65 -17.37
C PRO A 9 12.34 -30.75 -16.83
N VAL A 10 12.25 -29.53 -17.36
CA VAL A 10 11.16 -28.60 -17.04
C VAL A 10 9.95 -28.99 -17.87
N ASN A 11 8.86 -29.39 -17.20
CA ASN A 11 7.60 -29.68 -17.88
C ASN A 11 6.86 -28.37 -18.24
N ARG A 12 5.79 -28.46 -19.04
CA ARG A 12 4.94 -27.31 -19.40
C ARG A 12 4.52 -26.48 -18.18
N SER A 13 3.98 -27.13 -17.15
CA SER A 13 3.54 -26.44 -15.93
C SER A 13 4.69 -25.73 -15.21
N GLY A 14 5.92 -26.23 -15.32
CA GLY A 14 7.13 -25.60 -14.80
C GLY A 14 7.47 -24.34 -15.57
N TYR A 15 7.43 -24.37 -16.91
CA TYR A 15 7.60 -23.17 -17.73
C TYR A 15 6.52 -22.12 -17.44
N GLU A 16 5.25 -22.53 -17.38
CA GLU A 16 4.14 -21.62 -17.05
C GLU A 16 4.30 -21.02 -15.64
N ALA A 17 4.74 -21.81 -14.66
CA ALA A 17 5.04 -21.30 -13.32
C ALA A 17 6.20 -20.30 -13.32
N ILE A 18 7.29 -20.59 -14.04
CA ILE A 18 8.43 -19.68 -14.19
C ILE A 18 7.98 -18.39 -14.88
N MET A 19 7.20 -18.47 -15.96
CA MET A 19 6.64 -17.31 -16.66
C MET A 19 5.79 -16.43 -15.74
N ALA A 20 4.90 -17.04 -14.95
CA ALA A 20 4.05 -16.32 -14.01
C ALA A 20 4.87 -15.58 -12.94
N VAL A 21 5.96 -16.20 -12.45
CA VAL A 21 6.89 -15.57 -11.50
C VAL A 21 7.67 -14.43 -12.16
N GLN A 22 8.24 -14.65 -13.35
CA GLN A 22 8.97 -13.60 -14.08
C GLN A 22 8.08 -12.42 -14.48
N LEU A 23 6.79 -12.68 -14.74
CA LEU A 23 5.82 -11.63 -15.04
C LEU A 23 5.52 -10.76 -13.80
N ALA A 24 5.51 -11.36 -12.61
CA ALA A 24 5.30 -10.66 -11.35
C ALA A 24 6.55 -9.90 -10.86
N HIS A 25 7.74 -10.29 -11.32
CA HIS A 25 8.99 -9.62 -10.93
C HIS A 25 9.14 -8.22 -11.54
N VAL A 26 9.84 -7.34 -10.82
CA VAL A 26 10.19 -5.99 -11.27
C VAL A 26 10.92 -6.02 -12.63
N LYS A 27 10.76 -4.95 -13.43
CA LYS A 27 11.50 -4.78 -14.69
C LYS A 27 13.01 -4.76 -14.45
N THR A 28 13.77 -5.55 -15.21
CA THR A 28 15.24 -5.50 -15.21
C THR A 28 15.72 -4.13 -15.70
N PRO A 29 16.98 -3.72 -15.43
CA PRO A 29 17.51 -2.46 -15.94
C PRO A 29 17.35 -2.33 -17.47
N ALA A 30 17.60 -3.40 -18.22
CA ALA A 30 17.40 -3.44 -19.66
C ALA A 30 15.91 -3.28 -20.06
N GLU A 31 14.99 -3.97 -19.39
CA GLU A 31 13.54 -3.82 -19.62
C GLU A 31 13.06 -2.40 -19.28
N ARG A 32 13.62 -1.76 -18.24
CA ARG A 32 13.30 -0.36 -17.87
C ARG A 32 13.77 0.63 -18.94
N ILE A 33 14.97 0.44 -19.48
CA ILE A 33 15.49 1.26 -20.59
C ILE A 33 14.57 1.09 -21.81
N PHE A 34 14.25 -0.15 -22.19
CA PHE A 34 13.35 -0.42 -23.30
C PHE A 34 11.96 0.20 -23.09
N ALA A 35 11.40 0.10 -21.88
CA ALA A 35 10.12 0.70 -21.54
C ALA A 35 10.13 2.24 -21.66
N LYS A 36 11.26 2.91 -21.38
CA LYS A 36 11.44 4.36 -21.58
C LYS A 36 11.56 4.76 -23.06
N GLN A 37 12.06 3.85 -23.89
CA GLN A 37 12.20 4.04 -25.35
C GLN A 37 10.91 3.74 -26.12
N LYS A 38 9.82 3.32 -25.46
CA LYS A 38 8.53 3.13 -26.12
C LYS A 38 7.92 4.46 -26.53
N ALA A 39 7.41 4.49 -27.75
CA ALA A 39 6.70 5.63 -28.32
C ALA A 39 5.52 6.06 -27.45
N LEU A 40 5.19 7.35 -27.52
CA LEU A 40 3.96 7.87 -26.91
C LEU A 40 2.71 7.52 -27.72
N SER A 41 2.86 7.15 -28.99
CA SER A 41 1.78 6.62 -29.83
C SER A 41 1.40 5.17 -29.48
N TRP A 42 0.22 4.74 -29.94
CA TRP A 42 -0.24 3.34 -29.89
C TRP A 42 -0.34 2.73 -31.30
N PRO A 43 0.27 1.57 -31.57
CA PRO A 43 1.06 0.74 -30.66
C PRO A 43 2.41 1.36 -30.24
N PRO A 44 2.93 1.02 -29.04
CA PRO A 44 4.13 1.60 -28.45
C PRO A 44 5.43 1.01 -29.02
N TRP A 45 5.72 1.29 -30.29
CA TRP A 45 6.96 0.89 -30.96
C TRP A 45 8.19 1.55 -30.31
N LYS A 46 9.37 0.92 -30.48
CA LYS A 46 10.63 1.50 -29.99
C LYS A 46 10.97 2.74 -30.82
N GLU A 47 11.22 3.85 -30.15
CA GLU A 47 11.74 5.09 -30.73
C GLU A 47 13.15 5.36 -30.20
N ALA A 48 14.10 5.54 -31.12
CA ALA A 48 15.44 6.00 -30.77
C ALA A 48 15.38 7.52 -30.51
N ARG A 49 15.53 7.93 -29.24
CA ARG A 49 15.51 9.35 -28.86
C ARG A 49 16.90 9.97 -28.97
N MET A 50 17.94 9.18 -28.71
CA MET A 50 19.34 9.58 -28.78
C MET A 50 20.11 8.70 -29.77
N GLY A 51 21.21 9.20 -30.34
CA GLY A 51 22.05 8.40 -31.26
C GLY A 51 22.63 7.13 -30.63
N ILE A 52 22.83 7.12 -29.32
CA ILE A 52 23.26 5.92 -28.57
C ILE A 52 22.15 4.86 -28.46
N ASP A 53 20.86 5.23 -28.61
CA ASP A 53 19.74 4.29 -28.54
C ASP A 53 19.64 3.41 -29.79
N SER A 54 20.13 3.89 -30.93
CA SER A 54 20.25 3.10 -32.16
C SER A 54 21.34 2.03 -32.05
N GLU A 55 22.44 2.32 -31.36
CA GLU A 55 23.57 1.39 -31.20
C GLU A 55 23.27 0.27 -30.20
N ARG A 56 22.41 0.52 -29.22
CA ARG A 56 22.09 -0.41 -28.12
C ARG A 56 21.34 -1.69 -28.54
N GLY A 57 20.88 -1.79 -29.78
CA GLY A 57 20.22 -2.98 -30.31
C GLY A 57 18.86 -3.31 -29.65
N ASN A 58 18.58 -4.61 -29.49
CA ASN A 58 17.27 -5.14 -29.03
C ASN A 58 17.28 -5.57 -27.56
N GLU A 59 18.22 -5.08 -26.75
CA GLU A 59 18.27 -5.40 -25.32
C GLU A 59 17.02 -4.94 -24.58
N GLY A 60 16.47 -5.79 -23.69
CA GLY A 60 15.25 -5.50 -22.93
C GLY A 60 13.93 -5.56 -23.71
N MET A 61 13.99 -5.67 -25.04
CA MET A 61 12.83 -5.79 -25.93
C MET A 61 12.06 -7.10 -25.68
N ARG A 62 12.79 -8.20 -25.52
CA ARG A 62 12.24 -9.48 -25.03
C ARG A 62 12.38 -9.52 -23.51
N SER A 63 11.26 -9.41 -22.81
CA SER A 63 11.22 -9.53 -21.36
C SER A 63 11.63 -10.94 -20.92
N ARG A 64 12.00 -11.09 -19.64
CA ARG A 64 12.33 -12.41 -19.06
C ARG A 64 11.22 -13.44 -19.30
N THR A 65 9.97 -13.03 -19.17
CA THR A 65 8.82 -13.90 -19.48
C THR A 65 8.81 -14.35 -20.94
N MET A 66 9.09 -13.46 -21.90
CA MET A 66 9.19 -13.83 -23.32
C MET A 66 10.37 -14.77 -23.62
N GLN A 67 11.48 -14.64 -22.88
CA GLN A 67 12.62 -15.55 -23.01
C GLN A 67 12.23 -16.97 -22.56
N VAL A 68 11.54 -17.08 -21.42
CA VAL A 68 11.04 -18.37 -20.90
C VAL A 68 10.01 -18.98 -21.88
N LEU A 69 9.14 -18.15 -22.45
CA LEU A 69 8.19 -18.58 -23.47
C LEU A 69 8.88 -19.12 -24.73
N SER A 70 9.96 -18.46 -25.18
CA SER A 70 10.76 -18.92 -26.32
C SER A 70 11.42 -20.27 -26.03
N GLN A 71 12.01 -20.43 -24.84
CA GLN A 71 12.58 -21.70 -24.39
C GLN A 71 11.54 -22.83 -24.31
N MET A 72 10.33 -22.51 -23.88
CA MET A 72 9.22 -23.48 -23.84
C MET A 72 8.88 -23.98 -25.25
N ILE A 73 8.80 -23.08 -26.23
CA ILE A 73 8.56 -23.43 -27.65
C ILE A 73 9.72 -24.26 -28.20
N GLU A 74 10.97 -23.86 -27.93
CA GLU A 74 12.18 -24.59 -28.35
C GLU A 74 12.24 -26.01 -27.75
N ALA A 75 11.71 -26.19 -26.54
CA ALA A 75 11.55 -27.50 -25.91
C ALA A 75 10.43 -28.36 -26.52
N GLY A 76 9.70 -27.85 -27.51
CA GLY A 76 8.67 -28.58 -28.27
C GLY A 76 7.25 -28.46 -27.71
N TYR A 77 7.00 -27.59 -26.73
CA TYR A 77 5.65 -27.36 -26.22
C TYR A 77 4.88 -26.35 -27.09
N ALA A 78 3.68 -26.74 -27.53
CA ALA A 78 2.79 -25.84 -28.26
C ALA A 78 2.21 -24.74 -27.36
N LEU A 79 1.95 -23.56 -27.94
CA LEU A 79 1.32 -22.44 -27.24
C LEU A 79 -0.11 -22.77 -26.80
N SER A 80 -0.48 -22.29 -25.61
CA SER A 80 -1.85 -22.27 -25.11
C SER A 80 -2.38 -20.85 -25.00
N SER A 81 -3.69 -20.75 -24.86
CA SER A 81 -4.40 -19.50 -24.56
C SER A 81 -3.84 -18.71 -23.37
N TRP A 82 -3.27 -19.39 -22.36
CA TRP A 82 -2.66 -18.71 -21.22
C TRP A 82 -1.28 -18.14 -21.57
N ASP A 83 -0.54 -18.82 -22.45
CA ASP A 83 0.76 -18.32 -22.93
C ASP A 83 0.58 -17.05 -23.76
N ASP A 84 -0.51 -16.96 -24.53
CA ASP A 84 -0.91 -15.75 -25.27
C ASP A 84 -1.18 -14.57 -24.32
N VAL A 85 -1.90 -14.82 -23.23
CA VAL A 85 -2.14 -13.83 -22.17
C VAL A 85 -0.83 -13.39 -21.52
N ALA A 86 0.05 -14.34 -21.21
CA ALA A 86 1.36 -14.05 -20.64
C ALA A 86 2.23 -13.24 -21.60
N ALA A 87 2.20 -13.53 -22.91
CA ALA A 87 2.91 -12.78 -23.95
C ALA A 87 2.43 -11.32 -24.04
N ILE A 88 1.10 -11.10 -24.04
CA ILE A 88 0.49 -9.76 -24.07
C ILE A 88 0.93 -8.94 -22.86
N LEU A 89 0.90 -9.51 -21.66
CA LEU A 89 1.36 -8.82 -20.46
C LEU A 89 2.89 -8.64 -20.45
N ALA A 90 3.62 -9.55 -21.08
CA ALA A 90 5.08 -9.50 -21.22
C ALA A 90 5.56 -8.50 -22.30
N GLY A 91 4.65 -7.81 -22.98
CA GLY A 91 4.94 -6.69 -23.88
C GLY A 91 4.71 -6.96 -25.37
N TRP A 92 4.09 -8.09 -25.76
CA TRP A 92 3.92 -8.51 -27.14
C TRP A 92 2.53 -9.10 -27.40
N ASP A 93 1.80 -8.54 -28.36
CA ASP A 93 0.52 -9.09 -28.80
C ASP A 93 0.71 -10.22 -29.84
N MET A 94 -0.34 -10.98 -30.05
CA MET A 94 -0.40 -12.15 -30.95
C MET A 94 -0.23 -11.80 -32.42
N ASP A 95 -0.47 -10.54 -32.80
CA ASP A 95 -0.24 -10.02 -34.15
C ASP A 95 1.19 -9.47 -34.34
N GLY A 96 2.05 -9.59 -33.33
CA GLY A 96 3.42 -9.09 -33.35
C GLY A 96 3.54 -7.59 -33.04
N THR A 97 2.43 -6.92 -32.69
CA THR A 97 2.50 -5.54 -32.22
C THR A 97 2.98 -5.47 -30.75
N PRO A 98 3.75 -4.44 -30.38
CA PRO A 98 4.19 -4.27 -29.00
C PRO A 98 3.03 -3.80 -28.11
N THR A 99 3.03 -4.22 -26.85
CA THR A 99 2.13 -3.73 -25.78
C THR A 99 2.96 -3.17 -24.63
N ILE A 100 2.33 -2.60 -23.60
CA ILE A 100 3.05 -2.21 -22.39
C ILE A 100 3.43 -3.47 -21.58
N GLN A 101 4.67 -3.53 -21.11
CA GLN A 101 5.14 -4.61 -20.25
C GLN A 101 4.51 -4.43 -18.87
N THR A 102 3.48 -5.22 -18.57
CA THR A 102 2.65 -5.08 -17.37
C THR A 102 2.92 -6.19 -16.38
N ARG A 103 3.33 -5.81 -15.17
CA ARG A 103 3.59 -6.72 -14.06
C ARG A 103 2.27 -7.18 -13.46
N SER A 104 2.11 -8.49 -13.35
CA SER A 104 0.87 -9.10 -12.90
C SER A 104 1.10 -10.46 -12.25
N LEU A 105 0.33 -10.75 -11.20
CA LEU A 105 0.23 -12.07 -10.60
C LEU A 105 -0.71 -12.98 -11.42
N ALA A 106 -0.47 -13.07 -12.73
CA ALA A 106 -1.26 -13.86 -13.65
C ALA A 106 -0.92 -15.35 -13.49
N ARG A 107 -1.61 -16.03 -12.56
CA ARG A 107 -1.41 -17.47 -12.36
C ARG A 107 -1.95 -18.28 -13.55
N PRO A 108 -1.31 -19.39 -13.95
CA PRO A 108 -1.85 -20.33 -14.92
C PRO A 108 -3.25 -20.76 -14.49
N GLN A 109 -4.27 -20.35 -15.23
CA GLN A 109 -5.64 -20.68 -14.90
C GLN A 109 -5.98 -22.05 -15.49
N LYS A 110 -6.36 -23.01 -14.63
CA LYS A 110 -6.93 -24.30 -15.08
C LYS A 110 -8.12 -24.11 -16.02
N SER A 111 -8.81 -22.96 -15.93
CA SER A 111 -9.96 -22.61 -16.77
C SER A 111 -9.64 -22.05 -18.16
N LEU A 112 -8.36 -22.02 -18.57
CA LEU A 112 -7.91 -21.73 -19.94
C LEU A 112 -7.32 -22.98 -20.61
N GLY A 113 -7.49 -24.15 -20.00
CA GLY A 113 -7.01 -25.43 -20.54
C GLY A 113 -7.86 -25.97 -21.70
N PRO A 114 -7.47 -27.14 -22.23
CA PRO A 114 -8.19 -27.82 -23.32
C PRO A 114 -9.67 -28.04 -22.95
N GLY A 115 -10.59 -27.58 -23.78
CA GLY A 115 -12.05 -27.67 -23.54
C GLY A 115 -12.71 -26.40 -23.00
N THR A 116 -11.96 -25.31 -22.82
CA THR A 116 -12.52 -23.99 -22.48
C THR A 116 -13.33 -23.41 -23.64
N LYS A 117 -14.47 -22.79 -23.36
CA LYS A 117 -15.26 -22.07 -24.37
C LYS A 117 -14.42 -20.97 -25.02
N GLU A 118 -14.36 -20.96 -26.34
CA GLU A 118 -13.60 -19.98 -27.14
C GLU A 118 -13.93 -18.53 -26.75
N SER A 119 -15.20 -18.21 -26.50
CA SER A 119 -15.61 -16.86 -26.08
C SER A 119 -14.94 -16.39 -24.78
N LYS A 120 -14.67 -17.31 -23.84
CA LYS A 120 -13.98 -17.01 -22.59
C LYS A 120 -12.48 -16.80 -22.80
N VAL A 121 -11.88 -17.56 -23.71
CA VAL A 121 -10.47 -17.38 -24.11
C VAL A 121 -10.30 -16.00 -24.73
N VAL A 122 -11.14 -15.68 -25.73
CA VAL A 122 -11.14 -14.40 -26.42
C VAL A 122 -11.32 -13.25 -25.43
N SER A 123 -12.30 -13.31 -24.53
CA SER A 123 -12.52 -12.22 -23.56
C SER A 123 -11.36 -12.04 -22.59
N THR A 124 -10.66 -13.11 -22.22
CA THR A 124 -9.47 -13.03 -21.35
C THR A 124 -8.28 -12.40 -22.07
N ILE A 125 -8.07 -12.75 -23.35
CA ILE A 125 -7.05 -12.15 -24.21
C ILE A 125 -7.31 -10.63 -24.34
N TRP A 126 -8.54 -10.22 -24.67
CA TRP A 126 -8.88 -8.80 -24.81
C TRP A 126 -8.83 -8.02 -23.50
N ALA A 127 -9.24 -8.63 -22.38
CA ALA A 127 -9.06 -8.02 -21.06
C ALA A 127 -7.56 -7.79 -20.76
N SER A 128 -6.70 -8.71 -21.18
CA SER A 128 -5.24 -8.59 -21.01
C SER A 128 -4.65 -7.51 -21.92
N ARG A 129 -5.14 -7.36 -23.16
CA ARG A 129 -4.78 -6.25 -24.06
C ARG A 129 -5.11 -4.90 -23.44
N ILE A 130 -6.34 -4.74 -22.94
CA ILE A 130 -6.77 -3.52 -22.24
C ILE A 130 -5.88 -3.28 -21.02
N HIS A 131 -5.55 -4.31 -20.25
CA HIS A 131 -4.66 -4.18 -19.11
C HIS A 131 -3.24 -3.70 -19.50
N ALA A 132 -2.71 -4.19 -20.62
CA ALA A 132 -1.39 -3.89 -21.18
C ALA A 132 -1.31 -2.57 -21.99
N THR A 133 -2.17 -1.59 -21.68
CA THR A 133 -2.12 -0.22 -22.22
C THR A 133 -1.55 0.77 -21.19
N ARG A 134 -1.03 1.91 -21.65
CA ARG A 134 -0.47 2.97 -20.79
C ARG A 134 -1.56 3.98 -20.38
N THR A 135 -2.36 4.44 -21.33
CA THR A 135 -3.34 5.52 -21.11
C THR A 135 -4.79 4.99 -21.14
N LEU A 136 -5.73 5.82 -20.66
CA LEU A 136 -7.15 5.48 -20.70
C LEU A 136 -7.68 5.40 -22.14
N ARG A 137 -7.24 6.32 -23.02
CA ARG A 137 -7.70 6.37 -24.41
C ARG A 137 -7.21 5.17 -25.23
N GLU A 138 -5.98 4.71 -24.97
CA GLU A 138 -5.48 3.43 -25.51
C GLU A 138 -6.34 2.24 -25.07
N ALA A 139 -6.64 2.15 -23.76
CA ALA A 139 -7.53 1.12 -23.22
C ALA A 139 -8.92 1.14 -23.87
N TRP A 140 -9.47 2.34 -24.07
CA TRP A 140 -10.76 2.54 -24.70
C TRP A 140 -10.75 2.15 -26.19
N ALA A 141 -9.69 2.48 -26.92
CA ALA A 141 -9.51 2.03 -28.30
C ALA A 141 -9.51 0.49 -28.41
N CYS A 142 -8.84 -0.20 -27.49
CA CYS A 142 -8.87 -1.66 -27.40
C CYS A 142 -10.28 -2.20 -27.06
N PHE A 143 -11.01 -1.53 -26.16
CA PHE A 143 -12.39 -1.89 -25.82
C PHE A 143 -13.34 -1.76 -27.02
N LEU A 144 -13.30 -0.64 -27.75
CA LEU A 144 -14.10 -0.43 -28.96
C LEU A 144 -13.73 -1.44 -30.07
N SER A 145 -12.45 -1.78 -30.19
CA SER A 145 -11.99 -2.80 -31.14
C SER A 145 -12.53 -4.19 -30.82
N TYR A 146 -12.69 -4.52 -29.54
CA TYR A 146 -13.36 -5.75 -29.10
C TYR A 146 -14.83 -5.73 -29.52
N GLU A 147 -15.57 -4.67 -29.20
CA GLU A 147 -17.00 -4.58 -29.54
C GLU A 147 -17.26 -4.60 -31.04
N ALA A 148 -16.38 -3.99 -31.85
CA ALA A 148 -16.49 -4.01 -33.30
C ALA A 148 -16.31 -5.42 -33.90
N ARG A 149 -15.51 -6.28 -33.25
CA ARG A 149 -15.21 -7.64 -33.73
C ARG A 149 -16.15 -8.69 -33.14
N TYR A 150 -16.64 -8.48 -31.92
CA TYR A 150 -17.40 -9.47 -31.18
C TYR A 150 -18.72 -8.86 -30.69
N ALA A 151 -19.82 -9.46 -31.13
CA ALA A 151 -21.16 -9.04 -30.72
C ALA A 151 -21.51 -9.42 -29.28
N VAL A 152 -20.77 -10.36 -28.67
CA VAL A 152 -21.06 -10.85 -27.32
C VAL A 152 -20.28 -10.03 -26.29
N PRO A 153 -20.96 -9.23 -25.46
CA PRO A 153 -20.32 -8.49 -24.38
C PRO A 153 -19.78 -9.46 -23.32
N SER A 154 -18.67 -9.11 -22.66
CA SER A 154 -18.03 -9.99 -21.69
C SER A 154 -17.55 -9.25 -20.45
N GLU A 155 -17.89 -9.79 -19.27
CA GLU A 155 -17.55 -9.21 -17.97
C GLU A 155 -16.04 -8.93 -17.78
N PRO A 156 -15.11 -9.83 -18.16
CA PRO A 156 -13.67 -9.57 -17.96
C PRO A 156 -13.18 -8.35 -18.74
N VAL A 157 -13.74 -8.08 -19.92
CA VAL A 157 -13.39 -6.93 -20.77
C VAL A 157 -13.89 -5.64 -20.13
N TYR A 158 -15.14 -5.63 -19.65
CA TYR A 158 -15.71 -4.51 -18.88
C TYR A 158 -14.94 -4.25 -17.58
N HIS A 159 -14.60 -5.30 -16.84
CA HIS A 159 -13.84 -5.20 -15.60
C HIS A 159 -12.42 -4.64 -15.85
N ALA A 160 -11.74 -5.05 -16.93
CA ALA A 160 -10.45 -4.49 -17.31
C ALA A 160 -10.57 -2.98 -17.62
N MET A 161 -11.62 -2.57 -18.34
CA MET A 161 -11.87 -1.16 -18.65
C MET A 161 -12.23 -0.35 -17.39
N ALA A 162 -13.04 -0.89 -16.49
CA ALA A 162 -13.40 -0.24 -15.23
C ALA A 162 -12.18 -0.02 -14.33
N LYS A 163 -11.23 -0.98 -14.29
CA LYS A 163 -9.94 -0.76 -13.61
C LYS A 163 -9.20 0.44 -14.17
N LYS A 164 -9.19 0.61 -15.50
CA LYS A 164 -8.52 1.76 -16.13
C LYS A 164 -9.19 3.09 -15.80
N LEU A 165 -10.51 3.10 -15.62
CA LEU A 165 -11.24 4.30 -15.17
C LEU A 165 -10.92 4.64 -13.70
N ILE A 166 -10.89 3.64 -12.83
CA ILE A 166 -10.68 3.82 -11.38
C ILE A 166 -9.24 4.25 -11.05
N TYR A 167 -8.24 3.67 -11.71
CA TYR A 167 -6.82 3.96 -11.42
C TYR A 167 -6.25 5.10 -12.29
N ARG A 168 -7.10 6.00 -12.81
CA ARG A 168 -6.68 7.18 -13.55
C ARG A 168 -5.84 8.10 -12.66
N MET A 169 -4.62 8.43 -13.10
CA MET A 169 -3.80 9.46 -12.46
C MET A 169 -4.28 10.86 -12.87
N GLU A 170 -4.22 11.81 -11.94
CA GLU A 170 -4.38 13.23 -12.26
C GLU A 170 -3.07 13.83 -12.79
N GLU A 171 -3.15 14.87 -13.62
CA GLU A 171 -1.97 15.52 -14.25
C GLU A 171 -0.99 16.13 -13.23
N SER A 172 -1.43 16.36 -11.99
CA SER A 172 -0.65 16.95 -10.89
C SER A 172 0.32 15.97 -10.22
N ASP A 173 0.22 14.68 -10.52
CA ASP A 173 1.12 13.67 -9.96
C ASP A 173 2.51 13.80 -10.60
N ASP A 174 3.57 13.90 -9.78
CA ASP A 174 4.99 13.95 -10.21
C ASP A 174 5.34 12.76 -11.14
N ILE A 175 5.14 12.94 -12.46
CA ILE A 175 5.45 11.95 -13.51
C ILE A 175 6.93 12.01 -13.91
N ASN A 176 7.63 13.10 -13.58
CA ASN A 176 8.92 13.44 -14.17
C ASN A 176 10.16 13.07 -13.33
N THR A 177 10.05 12.10 -12.41
CA THR A 177 11.25 11.55 -11.77
C THR A 177 11.97 10.61 -12.74
N LYS A 178 13.24 10.89 -13.09
CA LYS A 178 14.10 10.02 -13.94
C LYS A 178 14.11 8.54 -13.46
N ASN A 179 13.83 8.30 -12.18
CA ASN A 179 13.77 6.98 -11.53
C ASN A 179 12.36 6.57 -11.04
N GLY A 180 11.29 7.20 -11.55
CA GLY A 180 9.91 6.87 -11.20
C GLY A 180 9.44 5.49 -11.69
N PRO A 181 8.25 5.05 -11.27
CA PRO A 181 7.60 3.87 -11.84
C PRO A 181 7.34 4.10 -13.32
N LEU A 182 7.38 3.03 -14.11
CA LEU A 182 7.10 3.06 -15.53
C LEU A 182 5.69 2.50 -15.79
N PRO A 183 5.07 2.81 -16.95
CA PRO A 183 3.84 2.17 -17.37
C PRO A 183 3.93 0.64 -17.24
N GLY A 184 2.89 0.06 -16.61
CA GLY A 184 2.80 -1.37 -16.33
C GLY A 184 3.60 -1.86 -15.11
N ASP A 185 4.28 -1.00 -14.33
CA ASP A 185 4.84 -1.41 -13.04
C ASP A 185 3.76 -1.57 -11.95
N GLY A 186 2.67 -0.79 -12.02
CA GLY A 186 1.54 -0.85 -11.11
C GLY A 186 0.19 -0.74 -11.83
N PHE A 187 -0.86 -0.41 -11.08
CA PHE A 187 -2.23 -0.29 -11.61
C PHE A 187 -2.53 1.07 -12.23
N GLU A 188 -1.63 2.02 -12.06
CA GLU A 188 -1.81 3.42 -12.46
C GLU A 188 -1.99 3.56 -13.98
N VAL A 189 -2.92 4.44 -14.37
CA VAL A 189 -3.14 4.84 -15.75
C VAL A 189 -2.59 6.23 -15.94
N TYR A 190 -1.62 6.35 -16.85
CA TYR A 190 -0.88 7.59 -17.09
C TYR A 190 -1.72 8.57 -17.92
N PRO A 191 -1.49 9.89 -17.77
CA PRO A 191 -2.20 10.90 -18.54
C PRO A 191 -1.88 10.79 -20.03
N GLU A 192 -2.72 11.44 -20.83
CA GLU A 192 -2.58 11.47 -22.28
C GLU A 192 -1.33 12.26 -22.70
N PRO A 193 -0.72 11.90 -23.84
CA PRO A 193 0.42 12.65 -24.36
C PRO A 193 -0.01 14.06 -24.77
N SER A 194 0.84 15.06 -24.51
CA SER A 194 0.57 16.47 -24.85
C SER A 194 0.54 16.73 -26.36
N SER A 195 1.18 15.86 -27.13
CA SER A 195 1.28 15.94 -28.59
C SER A 195 0.09 15.26 -29.26
N ALA A 196 -0.63 16.01 -30.10
CA ALA A 196 -1.75 15.48 -30.88
C ALA A 196 -1.35 14.38 -31.87
N ARG A 197 -0.06 14.27 -32.24
CA ARG A 197 0.44 13.20 -33.13
C ARG A 197 0.52 11.85 -32.42
N ASP A 198 0.83 11.88 -31.13
CA ASP A 198 1.01 10.70 -30.30
C ASP A 198 -0.32 10.24 -29.67
N LEU A 199 -1.35 11.07 -29.81
CA LEU A 199 -2.67 10.84 -29.27
C LEU A 199 -3.40 9.75 -30.08
N THR A 200 -3.77 8.66 -29.42
CA THR A 200 -4.55 7.58 -30.04
C THR A 200 -5.93 8.08 -30.42
N TYR A 201 -6.29 8.04 -31.70
CA TYR A 201 -7.63 8.40 -32.15
C TYR A 201 -8.68 7.39 -31.66
N VAL A 202 -9.77 7.89 -31.08
CA VAL A 202 -10.95 7.09 -30.69
C VAL A 202 -12.22 7.70 -31.29
N PRO A 203 -13.14 6.89 -31.84
CA PRO A 203 -14.42 7.40 -32.39
C PRO A 203 -15.33 8.05 -31.35
N THR A 204 -15.24 7.63 -30.08
CA THR A 204 -16.00 8.17 -28.96
C THR A 204 -15.08 8.34 -27.76
N GLU A 205 -15.35 9.33 -26.92
CA GLU A 205 -14.59 9.53 -25.70
C GLU A 205 -14.82 8.41 -24.68
N PRO A 206 -13.83 8.11 -23.81
CA PRO A 206 -14.00 7.14 -22.73
C PRO A 206 -15.14 7.56 -21.78
N PRO A 207 -16.07 6.64 -21.43
CA PRO A 207 -17.22 6.94 -20.58
C PRO A 207 -16.82 7.13 -19.11
N THR A 208 -17.75 7.62 -18.30
CA THR A 208 -17.65 7.53 -16.84
C THR A 208 -17.80 6.07 -16.37
N LEU A 209 -17.44 5.80 -15.10
CA LEU A 209 -17.59 4.45 -14.53
C LEU A 209 -19.07 4.04 -14.50
N GLU A 210 -19.95 4.97 -14.14
CA GLU A 210 -21.39 4.77 -14.09
C GLU A 210 -21.97 4.49 -15.48
N GLU A 211 -21.61 5.28 -16.49
CA GLU A 211 -22.02 5.06 -17.88
C GLU A 211 -21.54 3.70 -18.41
N LEU A 212 -20.31 3.30 -18.08
CA LEU A 212 -19.78 1.99 -18.45
C LEU A 212 -20.59 0.85 -17.80
N LEU A 213 -20.98 1.01 -16.53
CA LEU A 213 -21.79 0.02 -15.81
C LEU A 213 -23.22 -0.05 -16.36
N GLU A 214 -23.85 1.09 -16.61
CA GLU A 214 -25.18 1.15 -17.23
C GLU A 214 -25.18 0.47 -18.60
N ARG A 215 -24.15 0.76 -19.42
CA ARG A 215 -23.95 0.09 -20.70
C ARG A 215 -23.80 -1.42 -20.53
N MET A 216 -22.95 -1.87 -19.61
CA MET A 216 -22.74 -3.30 -19.33
C MET A 216 -24.06 -4.01 -18.93
N ILE A 217 -24.84 -3.40 -18.04
CA ILE A 217 -26.12 -3.94 -17.57
C ILE A 217 -27.16 -3.95 -18.68
N SER A 218 -27.24 -2.88 -19.49
CA SER A 218 -28.16 -2.80 -20.63
C SER A 218 -27.90 -3.89 -21.68
N GLN A 219 -26.63 -4.32 -21.79
CA GLN A 219 -26.19 -5.41 -22.64
C GLN A 219 -26.36 -6.80 -22.00
N GLY A 220 -26.97 -6.88 -20.81
CA GLY A 220 -27.26 -8.13 -20.11
C GLY A 220 -26.06 -8.77 -19.39
N VAL A 221 -24.98 -8.02 -19.19
CA VAL A 221 -23.80 -8.49 -18.47
C VAL A 221 -23.82 -7.97 -17.03
N LEU A 222 -23.67 -8.89 -16.08
CA LEU A 222 -23.59 -8.56 -14.65
C LEU A 222 -22.13 -8.60 -14.17
N PRO A 223 -21.75 -7.75 -13.20
CA PRO A 223 -20.39 -7.74 -12.67
C PRO A 223 -20.10 -9.04 -11.91
N GLY A 224 -18.89 -9.57 -12.09
CA GLY A 224 -18.39 -10.69 -11.31
C GLY A 224 -18.04 -10.27 -9.87
N VAL A 225 -17.80 -11.24 -8.99
CA VAL A 225 -17.52 -10.98 -7.55
C VAL A 225 -16.32 -10.04 -7.34
N ASP A 226 -15.25 -10.20 -8.12
CA ASP A 226 -14.07 -9.34 -8.00
C ASP A 226 -14.32 -7.93 -8.56
N PHE A 227 -15.19 -7.81 -9.56
CA PHE A 227 -15.60 -6.51 -10.08
C PHE A 227 -16.49 -5.78 -9.05
N VAL A 228 -17.46 -6.47 -8.43
CA VAL A 228 -18.24 -5.92 -7.31
C VAL A 228 -17.34 -5.48 -6.16
N ALA A 229 -16.34 -6.30 -5.81
CA ALA A 229 -15.35 -5.95 -4.79
C ALA A 229 -14.62 -4.64 -5.13
N LEU A 230 -14.20 -4.47 -6.38
CA LEU A 230 -13.55 -3.26 -6.88
C LEU A 230 -14.48 -2.04 -6.78
N LEU A 231 -15.74 -2.18 -7.22
CA LEU A 231 -16.74 -1.10 -7.19
C LEU A 231 -17.04 -0.63 -5.76
N VAL A 232 -17.21 -1.56 -4.82
CA VAL A 232 -17.46 -1.22 -3.41
C VAL A 232 -16.24 -0.51 -2.82
N ARG A 233 -15.04 -1.03 -3.06
CA ARG A 233 -13.79 -0.48 -2.51
C ARG A 233 -13.54 0.96 -2.93
N PHE A 234 -13.78 1.28 -4.19
CA PHE A 234 -13.50 2.60 -4.78
C PHE A 234 -14.77 3.42 -5.02
N SER A 235 -15.84 3.12 -4.29
CA SER A 235 -17.08 3.90 -4.39
C SER A 235 -16.83 5.37 -4.02
N PRO A 236 -17.39 6.32 -4.80
CA PRO A 236 -17.18 7.75 -4.56
C PRO A 236 -17.76 8.17 -3.21
N ASP A 237 -18.91 7.63 -2.85
CA ASP A 237 -19.64 7.97 -1.64
C ASP A 237 -20.26 6.73 -0.95
N PHE A 238 -20.70 6.92 0.29
CA PHE A 238 -21.28 5.85 1.10
C PHE A 238 -22.58 5.28 0.50
N SER A 239 -23.44 6.15 -0.05
CA SER A 239 -24.72 5.72 -0.65
C SER A 239 -24.49 4.88 -1.90
N THR A 240 -23.58 5.29 -2.78
CA THR A 240 -23.20 4.53 -3.97
C THR A 240 -22.61 3.17 -3.62
N GLY A 241 -21.76 3.08 -2.59
CA GLY A 241 -21.25 1.80 -2.10
C GLY A 241 -22.36 0.86 -1.60
N LEU A 242 -23.32 1.38 -0.82
CA LEU A 242 -24.50 0.62 -0.39
C LEU A 242 -25.36 0.17 -1.58
N ARG A 243 -25.56 1.04 -2.58
CA ARG A 243 -26.32 0.73 -3.79
C ARG A 243 -25.67 -0.40 -4.58
N TYR A 244 -24.35 -0.40 -4.74
CA TYR A 244 -23.65 -1.52 -5.38
C TYR A 244 -23.80 -2.82 -4.59
N MET A 245 -23.75 -2.77 -3.26
CA MET A 245 -23.99 -3.94 -2.43
C MET A 245 -25.43 -4.46 -2.59
N ALA A 246 -26.44 -3.57 -2.55
CA ALA A 246 -27.84 -3.95 -2.73
C ALA A 246 -28.13 -4.50 -4.14
N ALA A 247 -27.51 -3.92 -5.17
CA ALA A 247 -27.76 -4.30 -6.56
C ALA A 247 -27.10 -5.63 -6.95
N PHE A 248 -25.89 -5.91 -6.44
CA PHE A 248 -25.06 -7.01 -6.95
C PHE A 248 -24.79 -8.14 -5.95
N LEU A 249 -25.05 -7.96 -4.65
CA LEU A 249 -24.93 -9.05 -3.68
C LEU A 249 -26.25 -9.82 -3.54
N SER A 250 -26.15 -11.09 -3.14
CA SER A 250 -27.35 -11.86 -2.82
C SER A 250 -28.05 -11.28 -1.57
N PRO A 251 -29.38 -11.40 -1.44
CA PRO A 251 -30.10 -10.86 -0.29
C PRO A 251 -29.55 -11.31 1.07
N LYS A 252 -29.05 -12.55 1.16
CA LYS A 252 -28.39 -13.08 2.35
C LYS A 252 -27.07 -12.36 2.65
N GLN A 253 -26.25 -12.13 1.62
CA GLN A 253 -24.98 -11.40 1.76
C GLN A 253 -25.23 -9.93 2.11
N THR A 254 -26.17 -9.28 1.46
CA THR A 254 -26.56 -7.90 1.75
C THR A 254 -27.01 -7.79 3.20
N LYS A 255 -27.97 -8.63 3.65
CA LYS A 255 -28.41 -8.66 5.05
C LYS A 255 -27.24 -8.87 6.01
N ALA A 256 -26.39 -9.87 5.76
CA ALA A 256 -25.27 -10.20 6.66
C ALA A 256 -24.23 -9.06 6.78
N VAL A 257 -24.09 -8.22 5.75
CA VAL A 257 -23.13 -7.11 5.72
C VAL A 257 -23.76 -5.79 6.16
N SER A 258 -25.08 -5.60 6.01
CA SER A 258 -25.72 -4.31 6.24
C SER A 258 -26.54 -4.20 7.53
N THR A 259 -26.73 -5.30 8.25
CA THR A 259 -27.47 -5.30 9.52
C THR A 259 -26.58 -4.73 10.62
N LEU A 260 -27.05 -3.71 11.32
CA LEU A 260 -26.35 -3.15 12.48
C LEU A 260 -26.63 -4.06 13.68
N TYR A 261 -25.61 -4.76 14.17
CA TYR A 261 -25.79 -5.72 15.26
C TYR A 261 -25.59 -5.04 16.62
N VAL A 262 -26.46 -5.36 17.57
CA VAL A 262 -26.26 -5.09 18.99
C VAL A 262 -26.28 -6.44 19.71
N GLY A 263 -25.17 -7.19 19.61
CA GLY A 263 -25.05 -8.55 20.16
C GLY A 263 -24.41 -9.54 19.19
N ASP A 264 -24.54 -10.83 19.49
CA ASP A 264 -24.00 -11.92 18.67
C ASP A 264 -24.71 -11.97 17.30
N LEU A 265 -23.92 -12.11 16.23
CA LEU A 265 -24.44 -12.30 14.88
C LEU A 265 -25.31 -13.56 14.79
N GLU A 266 -26.49 -13.43 14.17
CA GLU A 266 -27.33 -14.58 13.80
C GLU A 266 -26.49 -15.66 13.09
N GLY A 267 -26.70 -16.94 13.43
CA GLY A 267 -25.91 -18.06 12.90
C GLY A 267 -25.87 -18.12 11.37
N ASP A 268 -27.00 -17.80 10.72
CA ASP A 268 -27.11 -17.75 9.25
C ASP A 268 -26.30 -16.62 8.62
N SER A 269 -26.26 -15.45 9.29
CA SER A 269 -25.46 -14.30 8.85
C SER A 269 -23.97 -14.61 8.98
N LEU A 270 -23.56 -15.24 10.09
CA LEU A 270 -22.18 -15.68 10.30
C LEU A 270 -21.74 -16.73 9.27
N ALA A 271 -22.59 -17.71 8.97
CA ALA A 271 -22.31 -18.71 7.93
C ALA A 271 -22.13 -18.05 6.56
N THR A 272 -22.96 -17.06 6.25
CA THR A 272 -22.87 -16.29 5.00
C THR A 272 -21.57 -15.48 4.92
N LEU A 273 -21.16 -14.80 6.00
CA LEU A 273 -19.89 -14.07 6.06
C LEU A 273 -18.68 -14.99 5.90
N LYS A 274 -18.71 -16.18 6.51
CA LYS A 274 -17.64 -17.19 6.36
C LYS A 274 -17.53 -17.71 4.93
N ALA A 275 -18.67 -17.96 4.27
CA ALA A 275 -18.72 -18.44 2.89
C ALA A 275 -18.38 -17.37 1.83
N MET A 276 -18.45 -16.08 2.19
CA MET A 276 -18.16 -14.98 1.27
C MET A 276 -16.71 -14.99 0.76
N LYS A 277 -16.52 -14.70 -0.53
CA LYS A 277 -15.18 -14.56 -1.11
C LYS A 277 -14.34 -13.54 -0.35
N PHE A 278 -13.09 -13.91 -0.13
CA PHE A 278 -12.08 -13.13 0.57
C PHE A 278 -11.86 -11.71 0.02
N SER A 279 -11.75 -11.55 -1.30
CA SER A 279 -11.56 -10.24 -1.96
C SER A 279 -12.73 -9.29 -1.73
N LEU A 280 -13.96 -9.83 -1.77
CA LEU A 280 -15.18 -9.06 -1.56
C LEU A 280 -15.29 -8.54 -0.13
N PHE A 281 -15.10 -9.41 0.86
CA PHE A 281 -15.17 -9.00 2.26
C PHE A 281 -14.13 -7.96 2.64
N ASP A 282 -12.87 -8.14 2.21
CA ASP A 282 -11.82 -7.14 2.48
C ASP A 282 -12.16 -5.77 1.87
N SER A 283 -12.78 -5.78 0.70
CA SER A 283 -13.22 -4.56 0.01
C SER A 283 -14.38 -3.88 0.73
N ILE A 284 -15.30 -4.65 1.31
CA ILE A 284 -16.40 -4.16 2.15
C ILE A 284 -15.85 -3.54 3.44
N ILE A 285 -14.92 -4.20 4.13
CA ILE A 285 -14.28 -3.65 5.32
C ILE A 285 -13.52 -2.36 4.99
N ALA A 286 -12.76 -2.35 3.89
CA ALA A 286 -12.06 -1.17 3.42
C ALA A 286 -13.02 -0.01 3.11
N PHE A 287 -14.17 -0.30 2.48
CA PHE A 287 -15.23 0.67 2.23
C PHE A 287 -15.76 1.29 3.52
N PHE A 288 -16.16 0.49 4.50
CA PHE A 288 -16.67 1.00 5.78
C PHE A 288 -15.62 1.84 6.53
N CYS A 289 -14.37 1.39 6.55
CA CYS A 289 -13.26 2.11 7.20
C CYS A 289 -12.91 3.42 6.49
N ALA A 290 -12.94 3.46 5.16
CA ALA A 290 -12.65 4.67 4.40
C ALA A 290 -13.77 5.71 4.54
N LYS A 291 -15.03 5.27 4.54
CA LYS A 291 -16.17 6.18 4.62
C LYS A 291 -16.53 6.61 6.04
N SER A 292 -16.02 5.96 7.09
CA SER A 292 -16.27 6.37 8.48
C SER A 292 -15.65 7.73 8.86
N GLN A 293 -14.77 8.28 8.02
CA GLN A 293 -14.06 9.54 8.27
C GLN A 293 -14.93 10.78 7.97
N PHE A 294 -16.00 10.64 7.18
CA PHE A 294 -16.81 11.76 6.71
C PHE A 294 -18.15 11.82 7.44
N PRO A 295 -18.45 12.89 8.18
CA PRO A 295 -19.65 12.93 9.01
C PRO A 295 -20.93 13.19 8.21
N CYS A 296 -21.91 12.28 8.24
CA CYS A 296 -23.23 12.54 7.66
C CYS A 296 -23.97 13.71 8.34
N PRO A 297 -24.38 14.75 7.60
CA PRO A 297 -25.28 15.78 8.10
C PRO A 297 -26.62 15.16 8.53
N GLY A 298 -27.06 15.45 9.75
CA GLY A 298 -28.37 14.98 10.27
C GLY A 298 -28.30 13.78 11.22
N HIS A 299 -27.16 13.08 11.32
CA HIS A 299 -26.98 11.98 12.26
C HIS A 299 -26.19 12.42 13.51
N ARG A 300 -26.67 12.06 14.70
CA ARG A 300 -25.95 12.31 15.95
C ARG A 300 -24.82 11.29 16.13
N PHE A 301 -23.59 11.77 16.16
CA PHE A 301 -22.45 10.96 16.55
C PHE A 301 -22.49 10.63 18.05
N ARG A 302 -22.22 9.38 18.41
CA ARG A 302 -21.93 9.01 19.81
C ARG A 302 -20.43 8.82 19.98
N LYS A 303 -19.93 9.06 21.19
CA LYS A 303 -18.51 8.79 21.51
C LYS A 303 -18.13 7.32 21.27
N SER A 304 -19.07 6.40 21.53
CA SER A 304 -18.93 4.96 21.25
C SER A 304 -18.84 4.60 19.77
N ASP A 305 -19.33 5.46 18.87
CA ASP A 305 -19.24 5.22 17.43
C ASP A 305 -17.88 5.68 16.88
N LEU A 306 -17.30 6.71 17.50
CA LEU A 306 -15.96 7.21 17.19
C LEU A 306 -14.86 6.29 17.71
N PHE A 307 -15.02 5.73 18.91
CA PHE A 307 -14.06 4.86 19.59
C PHE A 307 -14.70 3.53 19.99
N PRO A 308 -15.05 2.68 19.00
CA PRO A 308 -15.87 1.48 19.24
C PRO A 308 -15.17 0.36 20.01
N ILE A 309 -13.85 0.36 20.09
CA ILE A 309 -13.08 -0.67 20.78
C ILE A 309 -12.93 -0.30 22.26
N LEU A 310 -12.57 0.95 22.55
CA LEU A 310 -12.47 1.43 23.93
C LEU A 310 -13.85 1.58 24.59
N MET A 311 -14.81 2.18 23.87
CA MET A 311 -16.13 2.52 24.37
C MET A 311 -17.17 1.51 23.87
N GLN A 312 -17.28 0.37 24.56
CA GLN A 312 -18.32 -0.62 24.25
C GLN A 312 -19.72 0.01 24.33
N ARG A 313 -20.58 -0.34 23.36
CA ARG A 313 -21.99 -0.01 23.44
C ARG A 313 -22.62 -0.77 24.63
N PRO A 314 -23.38 -0.09 25.50
CA PRO A 314 -24.11 -0.80 26.55
C PRO A 314 -25.14 -1.71 25.91
N SER A 315 -25.09 -3.01 26.23
CA SER A 315 -25.94 -4.08 25.69
C SER A 315 -27.45 -3.94 25.99
N GLN A 316 -27.87 -2.86 26.63
CA GLN A 316 -29.22 -2.65 27.17
C GLN A 316 -30.14 -1.81 26.27
N LEU A 317 -29.65 -1.29 25.13
CA LEU A 317 -30.49 -0.60 24.17
C LEU A 317 -31.01 -1.61 23.13
N VAL A 318 -32.34 -1.79 23.17
CA VAL A 318 -33.23 -2.60 22.32
C VAL A 318 -32.63 -3.04 20.97
N VAL A 319 -32.82 -4.33 20.68
CA VAL A 319 -32.57 -5.01 19.40
C VAL A 319 -33.50 -4.45 18.32
N ASP A 320 -33.24 -3.23 17.86
CA ASP A 320 -33.75 -2.79 16.58
C ASP A 320 -32.71 -3.25 15.54
N THR A 321 -33.05 -4.29 14.77
CA THR A 321 -32.30 -4.73 13.59
C THR A 321 -32.45 -3.69 12.47
N SER A 322 -31.96 -2.48 12.73
CA SER A 322 -31.83 -1.45 11.73
C SER A 322 -30.77 -1.86 10.71
N THR A 323 -31.02 -1.50 9.46
CA THR A 323 -30.05 -1.70 8.38
C THR A 323 -29.55 -0.34 7.93
N PHE A 324 -28.35 -0.27 7.35
CA PHE A 324 -27.88 0.98 6.73
C PHE A 324 -28.81 1.51 5.62
N PHE A 325 -29.74 0.68 5.11
CA PHE A 325 -30.74 1.06 4.11
C PHE A 325 -31.96 1.77 4.69
N SER A 326 -32.17 1.70 6.01
CA SER A 326 -33.30 2.36 6.68
C SER A 326 -33.20 3.90 6.67
N ASP A 327 -32.01 4.45 6.36
CA ASP A 327 -31.71 5.89 6.33
C ASP A 327 -31.40 6.43 4.91
N GLU A 328 -31.86 5.76 3.85
CA GLU A 328 -31.48 6.07 2.46
C GLU A 328 -31.73 7.54 2.07
N ASP A 329 -32.86 8.12 2.48
CA ASP A 329 -33.21 9.53 2.21
C ASP A 329 -32.29 10.54 2.91
N VAL A 330 -31.72 10.18 4.07
CA VAL A 330 -30.80 11.04 4.83
C VAL A 330 -29.40 10.93 4.25
N LEU A 331 -28.96 9.72 3.89
CA LEU A 331 -27.68 9.47 3.23
C LEU A 331 -27.57 10.21 1.88
N ARG A 332 -28.67 10.26 1.11
CA ARG A 332 -28.72 10.98 -0.17
C ARG A 332 -28.61 12.50 0.00
N LYS A 333 -29.16 13.05 1.09
CA LYS A 333 -29.06 14.49 1.42
C LYS A 333 -27.71 14.87 2.00
N GLY A 334 -26.97 13.90 2.55
CA GLY A 334 -25.68 14.12 3.20
C GLY A 334 -24.47 14.29 2.28
N ASN A 335 -24.67 14.57 0.99
CA ASN A 335 -23.62 14.70 -0.04
C ASN A 335 -22.59 13.56 -0.04
N GLY A 336 -23.00 12.34 0.32
CA GLY A 336 -22.13 11.17 0.22
C GLY A 336 -21.23 10.86 1.42
N ASN A 337 -21.46 11.54 2.54
CA ASN A 337 -20.77 11.27 3.81
C ASN A 337 -21.11 9.87 4.37
N GLY A 338 -20.29 9.36 5.29
CA GLY A 338 -20.45 8.01 5.83
C GLY A 338 -21.32 7.95 7.08
N HIS A 339 -21.94 6.78 7.28
CA HIS A 339 -22.75 6.54 8.47
C HIS A 339 -21.88 6.53 9.74
N PRO A 340 -22.30 7.15 10.86
CA PRO A 340 -21.50 7.21 12.10
C PRO A 340 -21.04 5.84 12.61
N GLN A 341 -21.89 4.82 12.41
CA GLN A 341 -21.63 3.45 12.87
C GLN A 341 -20.82 2.60 11.89
N ALA A 342 -20.34 3.16 10.77
CA ALA A 342 -19.59 2.39 9.77
C ALA A 342 -18.31 1.76 10.37
N LEU A 343 -17.59 2.51 11.21
CA LEU A 343 -16.36 2.02 11.85
C LEU A 343 -16.66 0.94 12.88
N SER A 344 -17.63 1.16 13.77
CA SER A 344 -18.05 0.15 14.76
C SER A 344 -18.49 -1.14 14.08
N HIS A 345 -19.23 -1.01 12.97
CA HIS A 345 -19.71 -2.14 12.21
C HIS A 345 -18.58 -2.91 11.53
N ALA A 346 -17.57 -2.22 10.99
CA ALA A 346 -16.38 -2.86 10.45
C ALA A 346 -15.62 -3.69 11.51
N VAL A 347 -15.51 -3.17 12.75
CA VAL A 347 -14.92 -3.90 13.89
C VAL A 347 -15.73 -5.16 14.20
N GLU A 348 -17.06 -5.05 14.30
CA GLU A 348 -17.95 -6.18 14.58
C GLU A 348 -17.83 -7.29 13.51
N LEU A 349 -17.85 -6.92 12.22
CA LEU A 349 -17.68 -7.87 11.12
C LEU A 349 -16.32 -8.57 11.15
N LEU A 350 -15.23 -7.85 11.48
CA LEU A 350 -13.89 -8.42 11.61
C LEU A 350 -13.80 -9.38 12.80
N LEU A 351 -14.32 -9.00 13.96
CA LEU A 351 -14.33 -9.84 15.16
C LEU A 351 -15.17 -11.10 15.00
N ALA A 352 -16.25 -11.03 14.21
CA ALA A 352 -17.09 -12.19 13.94
C ALA A 352 -16.47 -13.16 12.94
N ARG A 353 -15.88 -12.65 11.84
CA ARG A 353 -15.27 -13.49 10.81
C ARG A 353 -13.88 -13.99 11.20
N LYS A 354 -13.11 -13.20 11.95
CA LYS A 354 -11.70 -13.42 12.31
C LYS A 354 -10.83 -13.83 11.11
N PRO A 355 -10.75 -12.99 10.05
CA PRO A 355 -10.01 -13.35 8.84
C PRO A 355 -8.50 -13.46 9.11
N ARG A 356 -7.89 -14.58 8.70
CA ARG A 356 -6.43 -14.81 8.78
C ARG A 356 -5.65 -14.18 7.62
N ARG A 357 -5.94 -12.92 7.31
CA ARG A 357 -5.30 -12.18 6.22
C ARG A 357 -5.12 -10.73 6.61
N VAL A 358 -3.90 -10.22 6.54
CA VAL A 358 -3.52 -8.86 6.92
C VAL A 358 -4.31 -7.79 6.13
N THR A 359 -4.64 -8.08 4.86
CA THR A 359 -5.39 -7.18 3.96
C THR A 359 -6.75 -6.74 4.49
N ALA A 360 -7.39 -7.55 5.33
CA ALA A 360 -8.68 -7.21 5.94
C ALA A 360 -8.54 -6.24 7.12
N TRP A 361 -7.42 -6.29 7.85
CA TRP A 361 -7.20 -5.53 9.08
C TRP A 361 -6.49 -4.19 8.87
N LEU A 362 -5.64 -4.08 7.86
CA LEU A 362 -4.92 -2.83 7.56
C LEU A 362 -5.85 -1.61 7.35
N PRO A 363 -6.99 -1.70 6.64
CA PRO A 363 -7.92 -0.58 6.52
C PRO A 363 -8.46 -0.11 7.87
N LEU A 364 -8.72 -1.05 8.80
CA LEU A 364 -9.17 -0.71 10.16
C LEU A 364 -8.08 0.04 10.92
N LEU A 365 -6.84 -0.47 10.92
CA LEU A 365 -5.71 0.22 11.58
C LEU A 365 -5.55 1.66 11.06
N LYS A 366 -5.60 1.86 9.74
CA LYS A 366 -5.53 3.20 9.13
C LYS A 366 -6.70 4.10 9.51
N ALA A 367 -7.92 3.55 9.59
CA ALA A 367 -9.09 4.32 10.00
C ALA A 367 -9.05 4.72 11.49
N LEU A 368 -8.58 3.83 12.37
CA LEU A 368 -8.38 4.13 13.79
C LEU A 368 -7.30 5.20 14.02
N ALA A 369 -6.29 5.21 13.14
CA ALA A 369 -5.18 6.17 13.14
C ALA A 369 -5.51 7.53 12.51
N SER A 370 -6.70 7.68 11.93
CA SER A 370 -7.12 8.93 11.29
C SER A 370 -7.92 9.79 12.27
N PRO A 371 -7.95 11.12 12.09
CA PRO A 371 -8.88 11.99 12.80
C PRO A 371 -10.34 11.53 12.57
N ARG A 372 -11.15 11.54 13.63
CA ARG A 372 -12.52 10.99 13.65
C ARG A 372 -13.48 11.99 14.29
N GLY A 373 -14.62 12.18 13.64
CA GLY A 373 -15.69 13.09 14.07
C GLY A 373 -15.70 14.41 13.30
N PRO A 374 -16.79 15.20 13.43
CA PRO A 374 -16.92 16.48 12.73
C PRO A 374 -15.95 17.54 13.28
N ASN A 375 -15.49 18.42 12.39
CA ASN A 375 -14.57 19.51 12.73
C ASN A 375 -15.22 20.59 13.60
N ASP A 376 -16.50 20.89 13.37
CA ASP A 376 -17.21 22.02 13.99
C ASP A 376 -17.62 21.76 15.46
N GLU A 377 -17.83 20.51 15.84
CA GLU A 377 -18.17 20.10 17.21
C GLU A 377 -17.46 18.78 17.57
N ARG A 378 -16.17 18.85 17.91
CA ARG A 378 -15.43 17.66 18.34
C ARG A 378 -16.03 17.12 19.65
N LEU A 379 -16.82 16.06 19.55
CA LEU A 379 -17.41 15.35 20.71
C LEU A 379 -16.38 14.88 21.73
N VAL A 380 -15.15 14.66 21.28
CA VAL A 380 -13.98 14.32 22.07
C VAL A 380 -12.92 15.37 21.82
N LYS A 381 -12.31 15.90 22.88
CA LYS A 381 -11.25 16.92 22.76
C LYS A 381 -10.12 16.41 21.86
N ALA A 382 -9.52 17.32 21.10
CA ALA A 382 -8.45 17.02 20.15
C ALA A 382 -7.32 16.18 20.75
N HIS A 383 -6.86 16.55 21.94
CA HIS A 383 -5.78 15.85 22.62
C HIS A 383 -6.17 14.41 23.03
N VAL A 384 -7.40 14.20 23.49
CA VAL A 384 -7.88 12.87 23.92
C VAL A 384 -7.93 11.89 22.74
N HIS A 385 -8.21 12.38 21.53
CA HIS A 385 -8.32 11.56 20.32
C HIS A 385 -7.08 10.67 20.13
N TRP A 386 -5.87 11.25 20.14
CA TRP A 386 -4.65 10.54 19.77
C TRP A 386 -4.27 9.45 20.78
N TYR A 387 -4.51 9.69 22.08
CA TYR A 387 -4.35 8.65 23.10
C TYR A 387 -5.35 7.52 22.92
N PHE A 388 -6.62 7.83 22.63
CA PHE A 388 -7.61 6.79 22.38
C PHE A 388 -7.29 6.00 21.11
N ALA A 389 -6.88 6.67 20.04
CA ALA A 389 -6.41 6.04 18.81
C ALA A 389 -5.23 5.09 19.05
N TRP A 390 -4.26 5.48 19.89
CA TRP A 390 -3.12 4.64 20.25
C TRP A 390 -3.57 3.34 20.91
N TYR A 391 -4.45 3.42 21.92
CA TYR A 391 -4.90 2.24 22.65
C TYR A 391 -5.83 1.34 21.83
N GLU A 392 -6.73 1.90 21.01
CA GLU A 392 -7.55 1.09 20.09
C GLU A 392 -6.69 0.38 19.05
N THR A 393 -5.71 1.07 18.48
CA THR A 393 -4.79 0.47 17.50
C THR A 393 -3.95 -0.61 18.17
N SER A 394 -3.45 -0.37 19.39
CA SER A 394 -2.69 -1.36 20.16
C SER A 394 -3.52 -2.62 20.47
N GLU A 395 -4.81 -2.47 20.75
CA GLU A 395 -5.72 -3.61 20.97
C GLU A 395 -5.94 -4.40 19.67
N VAL A 396 -6.13 -3.73 18.53
CA VAL A 396 -6.22 -4.42 17.22
C VAL A 396 -4.92 -5.15 16.88
N MET A 397 -3.76 -4.53 17.16
CA MET A 397 -2.46 -5.18 16.98
C MET A 397 -2.36 -6.44 17.83
N HIS A 398 -2.90 -6.44 19.06
CA HIS A 398 -2.99 -7.62 19.90
C HIS A 398 -3.90 -8.70 19.28
N TRP A 399 -5.10 -8.36 18.81
CA TRP A 399 -5.99 -9.32 18.13
C TRP A 399 -5.35 -9.94 16.88
N MET A 400 -4.59 -9.14 16.12
CA MET A 400 -3.84 -9.64 14.96
C MET A 400 -2.74 -10.62 15.39
N GLN A 401 -2.02 -10.34 16.48
CA GLN A 401 -1.03 -11.26 17.05
C GLN A 401 -1.65 -12.57 17.52
N GLU A 402 -2.83 -12.55 18.17
CA GLU A 402 -3.56 -13.77 18.55
C GLU A 402 -3.94 -14.63 17.33
N LEU A 403 -4.17 -13.99 16.18
CA LEU A 403 -4.45 -14.67 14.91
C LEU A 403 -3.17 -15.05 14.14
N ALA A 404 -1.99 -14.87 14.73
CA ALA A 404 -0.68 -15.05 14.11
C ALA A 404 -0.52 -14.24 12.81
N LEU A 405 -1.06 -13.02 12.80
CA LEU A 405 -0.94 -12.07 11.69
C LEU A 405 0.07 -11.00 12.05
N GLU A 406 1.05 -10.82 11.16
CA GLU A 406 2.02 -9.74 11.26
C GLU A 406 1.62 -8.61 10.29
N PRO A 407 1.21 -7.43 10.80
CA PRO A 407 0.82 -6.28 9.97
C PRO A 407 1.94 -5.75 9.05
N GLY A 408 3.19 -6.13 9.32
CA GLY A 408 4.36 -5.67 8.57
C GLY A 408 4.65 -4.18 8.72
N MET A 409 5.42 -3.64 7.79
CA MET A 409 5.83 -2.23 7.74
C MET A 409 4.65 -1.24 7.69
N GLU A 410 3.52 -1.62 7.08
CA GLU A 410 2.34 -0.74 7.03
C GLU A 410 1.71 -0.54 8.42
N GLY A 411 1.62 -1.59 9.23
CA GLY A 411 1.19 -1.46 10.62
C GLY A 411 2.19 -0.68 11.47
N PHE A 412 3.49 -0.84 11.20
CA PHE A 412 4.53 -0.07 11.89
C PHE A 412 4.41 1.44 11.63
N ILE A 413 4.21 1.84 10.37
CA ILE A 413 3.99 3.24 9.98
C ILE A 413 2.80 3.82 10.75
N VAL A 414 1.69 3.07 10.82
CA VAL A 414 0.49 3.50 11.54
C VAL A 414 0.79 3.74 13.02
N LEU A 415 1.49 2.82 13.69
CA LEU A 415 1.87 3.00 15.10
C LEU A 415 2.78 4.22 15.31
N CYS A 416 3.81 4.38 14.47
CA CYS A 416 4.72 5.53 14.56
C CYS A 416 3.98 6.86 14.40
N GLN A 417 3.04 6.93 13.45
CA GLN A 417 2.24 8.13 13.21
C GLN A 417 1.37 8.50 14.41
N ILE A 418 0.59 7.56 14.94
CA ILE A 418 -0.27 7.82 16.09
C ILE A 418 0.55 8.18 17.33
N PHE A 419 1.67 7.47 17.55
CA PHE A 419 2.58 7.76 18.67
C PHE A 419 3.11 9.18 18.58
N SER A 420 3.65 9.57 17.42
CA SER A 420 4.20 10.93 17.22
C SER A 420 3.15 12.00 17.49
N GLN A 421 1.89 11.78 17.06
CA GLN A 421 0.79 12.72 17.32
C GLN A 421 0.43 12.80 18.81
N ALA A 422 0.34 11.66 19.49
CA ALA A 422 0.04 11.62 20.93
C ALA A 422 1.15 12.28 21.76
N VAL A 423 2.42 12.01 21.44
CA VAL A 423 3.57 12.64 22.12
C VAL A 423 3.62 14.13 21.84
N GLY A 424 3.44 14.55 20.57
CA GLY A 424 3.42 15.97 20.21
C GLY A 424 2.37 16.78 20.98
N VAL A 425 1.18 16.21 21.20
CA VAL A 425 0.14 16.81 22.06
C VAL A 425 0.60 16.92 23.52
N GLY A 426 1.24 15.89 24.06
CA GLY A 426 1.71 15.90 25.44
C GLY A 426 2.89 16.84 25.70
N VAL A 427 3.77 17.02 24.71
CA VAL A 427 4.85 18.02 24.74
C VAL A 427 4.27 19.44 24.77
N GLN A 428 3.19 19.70 24.01
CA GLN A 428 2.50 20.99 24.05
C GLN A 428 1.78 21.24 25.39
N SER A 429 1.20 20.19 25.99
CA SER A 429 0.51 20.29 27.28
C SER A 429 0.48 18.96 28.04
N ILE A 430 1.31 18.87 29.06
CA ILE A 430 1.37 17.69 29.95
C ILE A 430 0.02 17.46 30.65
N ALA A 431 -0.66 18.53 31.09
CA ALA A 431 -1.97 18.43 31.73
C ALA A 431 -3.04 17.80 30.79
N ALA A 432 -3.00 18.13 29.49
CA ALA A 432 -3.90 17.54 28.50
C ALA A 432 -3.59 16.04 28.24
N ALA A 433 -2.32 15.66 28.27
CA ALA A 433 -1.89 14.27 28.20
C ALA A 433 -2.40 13.46 29.41
N GLU A 434 -2.20 13.97 30.62
CA GLU A 434 -2.65 13.32 31.85
C GLU A 434 -4.18 13.19 31.92
N GLU A 435 -4.93 14.23 31.50
CA GLU A 435 -6.39 14.15 31.36
C GLU A 435 -6.79 13.01 30.40
N SER A 436 -6.10 12.90 29.26
CA SER A 436 -6.36 11.87 28.25
C SER A 436 -6.10 10.47 28.78
N LEU A 437 -4.99 10.27 29.49
CA LEU A 437 -4.63 9.00 30.12
C LEU A 437 -5.62 8.62 31.22
N TYR A 438 -6.01 9.57 32.06
CA TYR A 438 -7.05 9.35 33.08
C TYR A 438 -8.38 8.89 32.46
N LEU A 439 -8.81 9.56 31.39
CA LEU A 439 -10.02 9.16 30.66
C LEU A 439 -9.89 7.76 30.05
N ALA A 440 -8.74 7.44 29.46
CA ALA A 440 -8.49 6.12 28.90
C ALA A 440 -8.53 5.02 29.98
N GLN A 441 -7.90 5.25 31.14
CA GLN A 441 -7.96 4.34 32.29
C GLN A 441 -9.39 4.12 32.77
N ARG A 442 -10.19 5.20 32.84
CA ARG A 442 -11.61 5.11 33.19
C ARG A 442 -12.38 4.24 32.21
N MET A 443 -12.13 4.37 30.90
CA MET A 443 -12.77 3.53 29.89
C MET A 443 -12.34 2.06 30.01
N LYS A 444 -11.05 1.79 30.26
CA LYS A 444 -10.57 0.42 30.50
C LYS A 444 -11.25 -0.24 31.70
N ARG A 445 -11.47 0.49 32.80
CA ARG A 445 -12.23 -0.03 33.96
C ARG A 445 -13.70 -0.35 33.65
N GLN A 446 -14.25 0.23 32.59
CA GLN A 446 -15.62 -0.05 32.14
C GLN A 446 -15.68 -1.19 31.12
N ASN A 447 -14.52 -1.63 30.61
CA ASN A 447 -14.40 -2.62 29.55
C ASN A 447 -13.26 -3.60 29.88
N ASP A 448 -13.59 -4.60 30.71
CA ASP A 448 -12.64 -5.61 31.19
C ASP A 448 -12.10 -6.54 30.09
N LYS A 449 -12.61 -6.43 28.85
CA LYS A 449 -12.15 -7.24 27.71
C LYS A 449 -10.90 -6.69 27.02
N LEU A 450 -10.43 -5.50 27.41
CA LEU A 450 -9.27 -4.86 26.81
C LEU A 450 -7.96 -5.40 27.41
N HIS A 451 -7.05 -5.83 26.54
CA HIS A 451 -5.74 -6.38 26.91
C HIS A 451 -4.68 -5.28 27.04
N VAL A 452 -4.88 -4.12 26.41
CA VAL A 452 -3.93 -3.00 26.44
C VAL A 452 -3.66 -2.47 27.85
N THR A 453 -2.37 -2.30 28.19
CA THR A 453 -1.95 -1.61 29.41
C THR A 453 -1.91 -0.11 29.17
N ILE A 454 -2.66 0.65 29.96
CA ILE A 454 -2.73 2.11 29.86
C ILE A 454 -1.71 2.70 30.81
N ALA A 455 -0.87 3.60 30.30
CA ALA A 455 0.17 4.27 31.09
C ALA A 455 -0.43 5.11 32.23
N THR A 456 0.34 5.26 33.31
CA THR A 456 -0.06 6.04 34.49
C THR A 456 0.04 7.53 34.27
N ASP A 457 1.10 7.96 33.59
CA ASP A 457 1.50 9.33 33.36
C ASP A 457 2.11 9.47 31.95
N PHE A 458 2.40 10.71 31.56
CA PHE A 458 2.91 11.03 30.23
C PHE A 458 4.31 10.44 29.99
N GLU A 459 5.21 10.51 30.97
CA GLU A 459 6.58 9.97 30.85
C GLU A 459 6.56 8.45 30.63
N SER A 460 5.76 7.73 31.41
CA SER A 460 5.53 6.30 31.25
C SER A 460 4.92 5.96 29.90
N PHE A 461 4.03 6.81 29.37
CA PHE A 461 3.46 6.63 28.03
C PHE A 461 4.54 6.72 26.94
N VAL A 462 5.39 7.76 26.99
CA VAL A 462 6.50 7.95 26.04
C VAL A 462 7.45 6.76 26.10
N PHE A 463 7.91 6.40 27.30
CA PHE A 463 8.84 5.28 27.51
C PHE A 463 8.27 3.95 26.99
N GLN A 464 7.03 3.63 27.35
CA GLN A 464 6.37 2.40 26.89
C GLN A 464 6.16 2.40 25.38
N GLY A 465 5.75 3.52 24.79
CA GLY A 465 5.53 3.66 23.36
C GLY A 465 6.80 3.47 22.54
N VAL A 466 7.91 4.12 22.91
CA VAL A 466 9.22 3.94 22.27
C VAL A 466 9.65 2.46 22.32
N ARG A 467 9.49 1.80 23.47
CA ARG A 467 9.82 0.37 23.63
C ARG A 467 8.96 -0.52 22.73
N VAL A 468 7.66 -0.22 22.60
CA VAL A 468 6.77 -0.95 21.69
C VAL A 468 7.20 -0.77 20.23
N LEU A 469 7.58 0.45 19.83
CA LEU A 469 8.03 0.72 18.46
C LEU A 469 9.35 0.02 18.14
N LYS A 470 10.37 0.15 19.01
CA LYS A 470 11.67 -0.53 18.86
C LYS A 470 11.50 -2.05 18.76
N SER A 471 10.79 -2.66 19.72
CA SER A 471 10.53 -4.11 19.70
C SER A 471 9.69 -4.60 18.51
N TYR A 472 8.83 -3.75 17.95
CA TYR A 472 8.09 -4.09 16.74
C TYR A 472 8.98 -4.00 15.50
N PHE A 473 9.82 -2.96 15.40
CA PHE A 473 10.79 -2.82 14.32
C PHE A 473 11.79 -3.99 14.30
N ASP A 474 12.37 -4.33 15.46
CA ASP A 474 13.30 -5.43 15.62
C ASP A 474 12.70 -6.76 15.16
N ARG A 475 11.44 -7.05 15.52
CA ARG A 475 10.73 -8.25 15.07
C ARG A 475 10.57 -8.32 13.55
N LEU A 476 10.42 -7.19 12.88
CA LEU A 476 10.25 -7.15 11.43
C LEU A 476 11.58 -7.30 10.67
N VAL A 477 12.66 -6.75 11.21
CA VAL A 477 13.93 -6.64 10.48
C VAL A 477 14.94 -7.71 10.86
N LEU A 478 15.00 -8.10 12.13
CA LEU A 478 15.99 -9.05 12.62
C LEU A 478 15.55 -10.50 12.33
N PRO A 479 16.46 -11.36 11.84
CA PRO A 479 16.23 -12.80 11.79
C PRO A 479 15.92 -13.30 13.19
N ILE A 480 14.78 -13.98 13.32
CA ILE A 480 14.21 -14.49 14.58
C ILE A 480 15.31 -14.99 15.52
N HIS A 481 15.43 -14.38 16.70
CA HIS A 481 16.18 -14.99 17.80
C HIS A 481 15.59 -16.36 18.11
N PRO A 482 16.42 -17.42 18.27
CA PRO A 482 15.95 -18.77 18.55
C PRO A 482 15.40 -18.87 19.98
N THR A 483 14.19 -18.38 20.21
CA THR A 483 13.42 -18.59 21.45
C THR A 483 12.29 -19.60 21.27
N PHE A 484 12.16 -20.20 20.08
CA PHE A 484 11.22 -21.29 19.79
C PHE A 484 11.86 -22.69 19.61
N ILE A 485 13.17 -22.84 19.83
CA ILE A 485 13.83 -24.15 20.02
C ILE A 485 14.23 -24.27 21.49
N GLY A 486 13.23 -24.21 22.38
CA GLY A 486 13.39 -24.33 23.82
C GLY A 486 12.49 -25.44 24.35
N ASN A 487 12.72 -26.67 23.87
CA ASN A 487 12.44 -27.94 24.55
C ASN A 487 12.40 -29.07 23.52
N GLN A 488 13.55 -29.73 23.34
CA GLN A 488 13.66 -31.19 23.50
C GLN A 488 15.10 -31.67 23.25
N CYS A 489 15.48 -32.68 24.04
CA CYS A 489 16.69 -33.51 23.96
C CYS A 489 17.99 -32.94 24.53
N SER A 490 18.07 -32.94 25.86
CA SER A 490 19.27 -33.37 26.57
C SER A 490 19.48 -34.87 26.36
N SER A 491 20.58 -35.23 25.71
CA SER A 491 21.28 -36.48 25.94
C SER A 491 22.76 -36.23 25.72
N ASP A 492 23.51 -36.32 26.80
CA ASP A 492 24.97 -36.38 26.83
C ASP A 492 25.48 -37.41 25.82
N ASP A 493 26.43 -37.04 24.96
CA ASP A 493 27.60 -37.89 24.75
C ASP A 493 28.80 -37.12 24.21
N ILE A 494 29.96 -37.50 24.75
CA ILE A 494 31.28 -36.87 24.57
C ILE A 494 31.92 -37.37 23.28
N GLY A 495 32.41 -36.45 22.44
CA GLY A 495 33.34 -36.78 21.36
C GLY A 495 33.47 -35.69 20.29
N GLU A 496 34.54 -34.90 20.35
CA GLU A 496 35.10 -34.26 19.16
C GLU A 496 35.47 -35.33 18.12
N PRO A 497 35.18 -35.11 16.82
CA PRO A 497 36.21 -34.51 15.98
C PRO A 497 35.70 -33.61 14.83
N SER A 498 36.51 -32.59 14.51
CA SER A 498 36.69 -31.93 13.20
C SER A 498 35.46 -31.80 12.28
N SER A 499 34.81 -30.63 12.29
CA SER A 499 33.78 -30.29 11.32
C SER A 499 34.38 -29.85 9.98
N PRO A 500 33.94 -30.41 8.84
CA PRO A 500 34.24 -29.87 7.53
C PRO A 500 33.48 -28.54 7.35
N GLU A 501 34.11 -27.58 6.67
CA GLU A 501 33.49 -26.30 6.26
C GLU A 501 32.17 -26.59 5.53
N LEU A 502 31.05 -26.36 6.22
CA LEU A 502 29.73 -26.32 5.62
C LEU A 502 29.63 -25.04 4.79
N PRO A 503 29.04 -25.07 3.58
CA PRO A 503 28.84 -23.86 2.80
C PRO A 503 28.00 -22.88 3.62
N GLU A 504 28.48 -21.64 3.73
CA GLU A 504 27.80 -20.53 4.41
C GLU A 504 26.30 -20.60 4.11
N SER A 505 25.50 -20.86 5.14
CA SER A 505 24.07 -20.88 4.96
C SER A 505 23.66 -19.45 4.62
N ASN A 506 23.32 -19.21 3.35
CA ASN A 506 22.72 -17.98 2.83
C ASN A 506 21.33 -17.77 3.44
N VAL A 507 21.27 -17.58 4.76
CA VAL A 507 20.08 -17.09 5.45
C VAL A 507 20.07 -15.58 5.22
N PRO A 508 18.95 -14.99 4.78
CA PRO A 508 18.86 -13.54 4.64
C PRO A 508 19.22 -12.85 5.96
N ASP A 509 20.14 -11.89 5.90
CA ASP A 509 20.55 -11.11 7.08
C ASP A 509 19.40 -10.26 7.66
N MET A 510 18.32 -10.09 6.90
CA MET A 510 17.10 -9.40 7.30
C MET A 510 15.84 -10.16 6.88
N VAL A 511 14.83 -10.23 7.76
CA VAL A 511 13.54 -10.88 7.49
C VAL A 511 12.69 -10.05 6.53
N GLN A 512 12.63 -8.73 6.76
CA GLN A 512 11.96 -7.78 5.91
C GLN A 512 12.82 -6.52 5.76
N VAL A 513 13.07 -6.08 4.53
CA VAL A 513 13.71 -4.79 4.27
C VAL A 513 12.73 -3.64 4.55
N PRO A 514 13.03 -2.73 5.50
CA PRO A 514 12.19 -1.57 5.77
C PRO A 514 12.00 -0.69 4.56
N THR A 515 10.78 -0.22 4.42
CA THR A 515 10.47 0.76 3.38
C THR A 515 11.00 2.11 3.82
N PRO A 516 11.48 2.98 2.91
CA PRO A 516 11.93 4.32 3.28
C PRO A 516 10.88 5.13 4.07
N ALA A 517 9.60 4.93 3.78
CA ALA A 517 8.50 5.57 4.51
C ALA A 517 8.37 5.08 5.96
N ALA A 518 8.67 3.80 6.21
CA ALA A 518 8.69 3.22 7.55
C ALA A 518 9.86 3.75 8.37
N LEU A 519 11.06 3.82 7.78
CA LEU A 519 12.24 4.43 8.41
C LEU A 519 11.99 5.91 8.74
N HIS A 520 11.45 6.66 7.79
CA HIS A 520 11.05 8.06 7.99
C HIS A 520 10.05 8.23 9.14
N ALA A 521 9.00 7.40 9.18
CA ALA A 521 8.02 7.43 10.26
C ALA A 521 8.65 7.10 11.62
N PHE A 522 9.62 6.18 11.65
CA PHE A 522 10.31 5.79 12.87
C PHE A 522 11.24 6.88 13.39
N VAL A 523 12.05 7.50 12.51
CA VAL A 523 12.89 8.65 12.88
C VAL A 523 12.04 9.77 13.48
N ARG A 524 10.88 10.08 12.88
CA ARG A 524 9.95 11.08 13.43
C ARG A 524 9.42 10.69 14.80
N ALA A 525 9.08 9.42 15.01
CA ALA A 525 8.58 8.93 16.29
C ALA A 525 9.65 9.01 17.39
N LEU A 526 10.90 8.64 17.08
CA LEU A 526 12.02 8.73 18.00
C LEU A 526 12.37 10.18 18.32
N GLY A 527 12.45 11.03 17.30
CA GLY A 527 12.78 12.45 17.47
C GLY A 527 11.71 13.23 18.24
N THR A 528 10.43 12.93 18.02
CA THR A 528 9.33 13.55 18.80
C THR A 528 9.35 13.10 20.26
N ALA A 529 9.93 11.95 20.56
CA ALA A 529 10.13 11.42 21.91
C ALA A 529 11.51 11.77 22.50
N GLU A 530 12.31 12.60 21.82
CA GLU A 530 13.67 13.00 22.22
C GLU A 530 14.63 11.81 22.44
N ASP A 531 14.38 10.68 21.77
CA ASP A 531 15.22 9.48 21.84
C ASP A 531 16.35 9.56 20.79
N TYR A 532 17.26 10.51 21.01
CA TYR A 532 18.39 10.79 20.10
C TYR A 532 19.32 9.59 19.94
N ASP A 533 19.58 8.87 21.03
CA ASP A 533 20.39 7.64 21.00
C ASP A 533 19.69 6.58 20.12
N GLY A 534 18.36 6.49 20.17
CA GLY A 534 17.58 5.65 19.26
C GLY A 534 17.73 6.04 17.78
N ILE A 535 17.81 7.34 17.47
CA ILE A 535 18.04 7.82 16.10
C ILE A 535 19.43 7.42 15.59
N LEU A 536 20.47 7.63 16.40
CA LEU A 536 21.85 7.26 16.03
C LEU A 536 22.00 5.76 15.82
N ASN A 537 21.46 4.95 16.73
CA ASN A 537 21.44 3.49 16.58
C ASN A 537 20.72 3.05 15.29
N LEU A 538 19.61 3.71 14.94
CA LEU A 538 18.89 3.43 13.69
C LEU A 538 19.72 3.85 12.47
N LEU A 539 20.41 5.00 12.53
CA LEU A 539 21.24 5.51 11.44
C LEU A 539 22.45 4.59 11.18
N GLU A 540 23.13 4.14 12.24
CA GLU A 540 24.17 3.13 12.13
C GLU A 540 23.66 1.83 11.51
N TRP A 541 22.50 1.34 11.98
CA TRP A 541 21.88 0.15 11.43
C TRP A 541 21.54 0.34 9.95
N MET A 542 20.98 1.49 9.58
CA MET A 542 20.70 1.83 8.17
C MET A 542 21.96 1.84 7.32
N SER A 543 23.09 2.33 7.85
CA SER A 543 24.38 2.39 7.12
C SER A 543 24.93 1.00 6.84
N ARG A 544 24.83 0.08 7.82
CA ARG A 544 25.23 -1.32 7.67
C ARG A 544 24.45 -2.06 6.56
N TYR A 545 23.18 -1.71 6.36
CA TYR A 545 22.29 -2.31 5.35
C TYR A 545 21.95 -1.33 4.21
N ALA A 546 22.84 -0.37 3.92
CA ALA A 546 22.56 0.72 2.99
C ALA A 546 22.26 0.24 1.57
N SER A 547 22.93 -0.83 1.12
CA SER A 547 22.71 -1.46 -0.20
C SER A 547 21.29 -1.99 -0.35
N GLU A 548 20.84 -2.81 0.60
CA GLU A 548 19.55 -3.47 0.60
C GLU A 548 18.43 -2.44 0.70
N ILE A 549 18.61 -1.43 1.55
CA ILE A 549 17.65 -0.33 1.70
C ILE A 549 17.58 0.50 0.41
N ALA A 550 18.71 0.80 -0.23
CA ALA A 550 18.74 1.53 -1.48
C ALA A 550 18.08 0.76 -2.63
N GLU A 551 18.34 -0.55 -2.74
CA GLU A 551 17.66 -1.41 -3.70
C GLU A 551 16.15 -1.47 -3.46
N ALA A 552 15.72 -1.61 -2.20
CA ALA A 552 14.30 -1.58 -1.85
C ALA A 552 13.66 -0.20 -2.09
N ALA A 553 14.42 0.89 -1.91
CA ALA A 553 13.99 2.24 -2.22
C ALA A 553 13.79 2.44 -3.74
N ASP A 554 14.66 1.85 -4.57
CA ASP A 554 14.56 1.91 -6.03
C ASP A 554 13.36 1.15 -6.58
N GLN A 555 12.88 0.15 -5.83
CA GLN A 555 11.69 -0.62 -6.19
C GLN A 555 10.38 0.14 -5.95
N LYS A 556 10.37 1.21 -5.15
CA LYS A 556 9.16 1.96 -4.79
C LYS A 556 9.08 3.31 -5.50
N ARG A 557 7.86 3.70 -5.90
CA ARG A 557 7.59 5.06 -6.42
C ARG A 557 8.02 6.10 -5.39
N GLY A 558 8.98 6.95 -5.78
CA GLY A 558 9.53 7.98 -4.92
C GLY A 558 10.36 7.47 -3.73
N GLY A 559 10.80 6.20 -3.74
CA GLY A 559 11.52 5.61 -2.61
C GLY A 559 12.85 6.30 -2.31
N ARG A 560 13.68 6.62 -3.31
CA ARG A 560 14.91 7.43 -3.09
C ARG A 560 14.61 8.80 -2.50
N LYS A 561 13.56 9.48 -2.99
CA LYS A 561 13.12 10.79 -2.46
C LYS A 561 12.71 10.67 -1.00
N MET A 562 12.02 9.59 -0.64
CA MET A 562 11.65 9.31 0.74
C MET A 562 12.87 8.94 1.60
N LEU A 563 13.83 8.17 1.08
CA LEU A 563 15.06 7.85 1.80
C LEU A 563 15.88 9.12 2.08
N ARG A 564 16.02 10.00 1.08
CA ARG A 564 16.67 11.31 1.27
C ARG A 564 15.96 12.13 2.34
N ARG A 565 14.63 12.16 2.34
CA ARG A 565 13.84 12.80 3.39
C ARG A 565 14.04 12.17 4.77
N THR A 566 14.24 10.86 4.86
CA THR A 566 14.60 10.20 6.13
C THR A 566 15.90 10.77 6.68
N LEU A 567 16.93 10.89 5.84
CA LEU A 567 18.21 11.48 6.24
C LEU A 567 18.07 12.96 6.63
N THR A 568 17.28 13.73 5.88
CA THR A 568 16.94 15.11 6.27
C THR A 568 16.21 15.17 7.62
N ALA A 569 15.31 14.22 7.89
CA ALA A 569 14.61 14.14 9.17
C ALA A 569 15.58 13.88 10.33
N VAL A 570 16.56 12.98 10.15
CA VAL A 570 17.61 12.70 11.15
C VAL A 570 18.33 14.00 11.52
N ARG A 571 18.78 14.77 10.51
CA ARG A 571 19.41 16.09 10.73
C ARG A 571 18.50 17.03 11.51
N VAL A 572 17.24 17.16 11.09
CA VAL A 572 16.25 18.07 11.71
C VAL A 572 16.00 17.77 13.19
N TYR A 573 16.01 16.51 13.61
CA TYR A 573 15.76 16.14 15.01
C TYR A 573 17.03 16.14 15.88
N LEU A 574 18.22 16.05 15.29
CA LEU A 574 19.48 16.11 16.02
C LEU A 574 20.02 17.54 16.17
N GLU A 575 19.75 18.44 15.22
CA GLU A 575 20.18 19.84 15.26
C GLU A 575 19.17 20.75 15.98
N ASP A 576 19.66 21.75 16.73
CA ASP A 576 18.80 22.82 17.23
C ASP A 576 18.42 23.78 16.09
N LEU A 577 17.14 23.74 15.68
CA LEU A 577 16.58 24.58 14.63
C LEU A 577 16.72 26.10 14.93
N ASN A 578 16.88 26.48 16.20
CA ASN A 578 17.12 27.87 16.59
C ASN A 578 18.55 28.33 16.27
N GLU A 579 19.54 27.43 16.34
CA GLU A 579 20.94 27.73 16.02
C GLU A 579 21.15 27.93 14.51
N LEU A 580 20.35 27.26 13.68
CA LEU A 580 20.36 27.39 12.21
C LEU A 580 19.79 28.74 11.69
N LYS A 581 19.29 29.63 12.57
CA LYS A 581 18.69 30.94 12.22
C LYS A 581 17.64 30.86 11.10
N LEU A 582 16.92 29.76 11.00
CA LEU A 582 15.92 29.53 9.97
C LEU A 582 14.62 30.28 10.32
N SER A 583 14.41 31.46 9.73
CA SER A 583 13.12 32.15 9.83
C SER A 583 12.06 31.37 9.06
N VAL A 584 11.03 30.86 9.75
CA VAL A 584 9.86 30.22 9.12
C VAL A 584 9.15 31.25 8.23
N PRO A 585 9.00 31.03 6.92
CA PRO A 585 8.29 31.98 6.07
C PRO A 585 6.80 32.00 6.44
N VAL A 586 6.33 33.17 6.85
CA VAL A 586 4.91 33.45 7.09
C VAL A 586 4.21 33.48 5.73
N SER A 587 3.36 32.47 5.49
CA SER A 587 2.40 32.41 4.39
C SER A 587 2.99 32.38 2.97
N GLY A 588 3.14 31.17 2.43
CA GLY A 588 3.36 30.95 1.01
C GLY A 588 3.37 29.47 0.68
N LYS A 589 2.44 29.00 -0.16
CA LYS A 589 2.46 27.62 -0.66
C LYS A 589 3.81 27.39 -1.36
N ALA A 590 4.65 26.53 -0.79
CA ALA A 590 5.96 26.21 -1.36
C ALA A 590 5.80 25.56 -2.74
N PRO A 591 6.45 26.07 -3.81
CA PRO A 591 6.48 25.40 -5.11
C PRO A 591 7.15 24.03 -5.01
N HIS A 592 6.63 23.03 -5.72
CA HIS A 592 7.04 21.63 -5.66
C HIS A 592 8.47 21.34 -6.16
N ASP A 593 9.15 22.34 -6.73
CA ASP A 593 10.33 22.19 -7.60
C ASP A 593 11.71 22.34 -6.94
N TYR A 594 11.83 22.68 -5.66
CA TYR A 594 13.16 22.93 -5.05
C TYR A 594 14.02 21.68 -4.82
N TYR A 595 13.50 20.47 -5.00
CA TYR A 595 14.27 19.22 -4.86
C TYR A 595 15.20 18.91 -6.05
N TYR A 596 15.17 19.69 -7.15
CA TYR A 596 15.68 19.24 -8.45
C TYR A 596 17.00 19.86 -8.97
N HIS A 597 17.68 20.74 -8.23
CA HIS A 597 18.86 21.42 -8.80
C HIS A 597 20.20 21.30 -8.05
N ALA A 598 20.33 20.44 -7.04
CA ALA A 598 21.58 20.28 -6.28
C ALA A 598 22.29 18.93 -6.54
N GLY A 599 22.15 18.34 -7.73
CA GLY A 599 22.75 17.02 -8.05
C GLY A 599 23.73 16.98 -9.22
N GLU A 600 23.88 18.06 -10.01
CA GLU A 600 24.77 18.09 -11.18
C GLU A 600 25.41 19.48 -11.34
N LYS A 601 26.03 19.98 -10.27
CA LYS A 601 27.13 20.92 -10.41
C LYS A 601 28.35 20.28 -9.77
N GLU A 602 29.36 19.98 -10.60
CA GLU A 602 30.74 20.00 -10.15
C GLU A 602 31.07 21.45 -9.75
N ASP A 603 30.58 21.87 -8.59
CA ASP A 603 31.07 23.08 -7.96
C ASP A 603 32.31 22.67 -7.17
N ASP A 604 33.47 23.00 -7.77
CA ASP A 604 34.80 23.02 -7.18
C ASP A 604 34.81 24.00 -5.99
N ILE A 605 34.19 23.59 -4.88
CA ILE A 605 34.28 24.27 -3.59
C ILE A 605 34.92 23.26 -2.66
N THR A 606 36.16 23.56 -2.27
CA THR A 606 36.81 22.94 -1.13
C THR A 606 35.91 23.11 0.10
N GLU A 607 35.06 22.12 0.38
CA GLU A 607 34.18 22.10 1.56
C GLU A 607 35.04 21.93 2.80
N THR A 608 35.30 23.04 3.49
CA THR A 608 35.75 23.05 4.88
C THR A 608 34.76 22.24 5.71
N ARG A 609 35.24 21.17 6.38
CA ARG A 609 34.48 20.35 7.34
C ARG A 609 33.61 21.26 8.23
N PRO A 610 32.29 21.03 8.30
CA PRO A 610 31.42 21.82 9.18
C PRO A 610 31.87 21.65 10.64
N ILE A 611 31.81 22.73 11.42
CA ILE A 611 32.10 22.68 12.86
C ILE A 611 30.77 22.40 13.57
N PHE A 612 30.68 21.27 14.27
CA PHE A 612 29.50 20.87 15.03
C PHE A 612 29.66 21.22 16.51
N ALA A 613 28.60 21.74 17.13
CA ALA A 613 28.56 22.03 18.57
C ALA A 613 28.13 20.80 19.41
N ASP A 614 27.32 19.92 18.82
CA ASP A 614 26.83 18.68 19.43
C ASP A 614 27.54 17.46 18.81
N GLY A 615 28.13 16.62 19.66
CA GLY A 615 28.81 15.38 19.25
C GLY A 615 27.88 14.39 18.57
N ARG A 616 26.57 14.44 18.84
CA ARG A 616 25.57 13.59 18.17
C ARG A 616 25.37 13.95 16.71
N VAL A 617 25.42 15.25 16.39
CA VAL A 617 25.32 15.74 15.01
C VAL A 617 26.60 15.39 14.25
N GLU A 618 27.76 15.51 14.90
CA GLU A 618 29.04 15.09 14.31
C GLU A 618 29.07 13.59 13.98
N GLU A 619 28.61 12.74 14.90
CA GLU A 619 28.50 11.29 14.67
C GLU A 619 27.56 10.98 13.48
N ALA A 620 26.38 11.60 13.43
CA ALA A 620 25.46 11.43 12.32
C ALA A 620 26.05 11.89 10.98
N TYR A 621 26.80 13.00 10.97
CA TYR A 621 27.50 13.51 9.80
C TYR A 621 28.54 12.50 9.29
N GLU A 622 29.36 11.95 10.19
CA GLU A 622 30.38 10.96 9.83
C GLU A 622 29.75 9.68 9.26
N ILE A 623 28.62 9.21 9.80
CA ILE A 623 27.91 8.03 9.29
C ILE A 623 27.33 8.29 7.88
N ILE A 624 26.73 9.46 7.65
CA ILE A 624 26.12 9.77 6.33
C ILE A 624 27.20 9.93 5.25
N GLU A 625 28.25 10.70 5.52
CA GLU A 625 29.34 10.95 4.55
C GLU A 625 30.15 9.68 4.26
N SER A 626 30.31 8.79 5.24
CA SER A 626 30.98 7.50 5.01
C SER A 626 30.12 6.52 4.20
N THR A 627 28.81 6.74 4.09
CA THR A 627 27.89 5.87 3.36
C THR A 627 27.67 6.37 1.93
N ALA A 628 28.57 5.98 1.00
CA ALA A 628 28.62 6.49 -0.37
C ALA A 628 27.29 6.46 -1.17
N ILE A 629 26.38 5.51 -0.86
CA ILE A 629 25.10 5.34 -1.57
C ILE A 629 24.11 6.50 -1.27
N TRP A 630 24.25 7.17 -0.14
CA TRP A 630 23.30 8.19 0.34
C TRP A 630 23.57 9.60 -0.17
N GLY A 631 24.76 9.82 -0.74
CA GLY A 631 25.25 11.15 -1.10
C GLY A 631 25.69 11.96 0.11
N SER A 632 25.95 13.25 -0.10
CA SER A 632 26.45 14.18 0.92
C SER A 632 25.41 14.46 2.01
N TRP A 633 25.85 15.05 3.12
CA TRP A 633 25.00 15.56 4.19
C TRP A 633 23.80 16.38 3.66
N PRO A 634 22.59 16.24 4.23
CA PRO A 634 21.43 17.04 3.83
C PRO A 634 21.75 18.54 3.86
N SER A 635 21.38 19.27 2.80
CA SER A 635 21.61 20.71 2.71
C SER A 635 20.61 21.53 3.54
N ASP A 636 20.95 22.78 3.86
CA ASP A 636 20.05 23.69 4.60
C ASP A 636 18.73 23.95 3.85
N ASP A 637 18.75 23.90 2.52
CA ASP A 637 17.57 24.04 1.67
C ASP A 637 16.62 22.84 1.83
N GLU A 638 17.19 21.62 1.89
CA GLU A 638 16.44 20.41 2.16
C GLU A 638 15.81 20.44 3.56
N VAL A 639 16.57 20.89 4.58
CA VAL A 639 16.08 21.08 5.95
C VAL A 639 14.92 22.08 5.98
N ARG A 640 15.07 23.25 5.36
CA ARG A 640 14.00 24.26 5.27
C ARG A 640 12.75 23.70 4.60
N ALA A 641 12.91 23.01 3.48
CA ALA A 641 11.81 22.41 2.74
C ALA A 641 11.11 21.30 3.56
N TYR A 642 11.87 20.56 4.36
CA TYR A 642 11.37 19.53 5.26
C TYR A 642 10.55 20.15 6.40
N VAL A 643 11.10 21.12 7.13
CA VAL A 643 10.44 21.81 8.25
C VAL A 643 9.11 22.42 7.78
N ALA A 644 9.11 23.15 6.65
CA ALA A 644 7.91 23.75 6.09
C ALA A 644 6.80 22.74 5.77
N ARG A 645 7.17 21.49 5.47
CA ARG A 645 6.23 20.43 5.08
C ARG A 645 5.76 19.56 6.24
N TYR A 646 6.60 19.32 7.24
CA TYR A 646 6.37 18.28 8.26
C TYR A 646 6.30 18.79 9.70
N LEU A 647 6.69 20.04 9.95
CA LEU A 647 6.72 20.66 11.29
C LEU A 647 5.83 21.91 11.39
N HIS A 648 5.03 22.23 10.36
CA HIS A 648 4.09 23.36 10.45
C HIS A 648 2.94 23.03 11.43
N PRO A 649 2.59 23.95 12.36
CA PRO A 649 1.67 23.68 13.48
C PRO A 649 0.15 23.57 13.15
N ASP A 650 -0.24 23.45 11.88
CA ASP A 650 -1.66 23.49 11.46
C ASP A 650 -2.20 22.15 10.90
N ILE A 651 -2.05 21.06 11.66
CA ILE A 651 -2.86 19.82 11.49
C ILE A 651 -3.36 19.32 12.85
#